data_AF-A0AAN7CA16-F1
#
_entry.id   AF-A0AAN7CA16-F1
#
_cell.length_a   1.000
_cell.length_b   1.000
_cell.length_c   1.000
_cell.angle_alpha   90.00
_cell.angle_beta   90.00
_cell.angle_gamma   90.00
#
_symmetry.space_group_name_H-M   'P 1'
#
loop_
_entity.id
_entity.type
_entity.pdbx_description
1 polymer ?
#
loop_
_entity_poly.entity_id
_entity_poly.type
_entity_poly.pdbx_seq_one_letter_code
_entity_poly.pdbx_strand_id
1 'polypeptide(L)'
;MVSLDRGRVAPNVEPTDMPDNEKQRSAEPAVTSTAASDSEAPQIGADDNGADGKGLGSPDIPRLRLIAVSTGGLTTYHLRVALGLFLSMLDSSIVATSLFTIAVEFGDVDSINWVALAYTLTYLSCAVLYARISDVVGRRVAFIAAYVVFIVFSLACGFSQGMGQIIAFRAIQGLGGSGLYSVGMIVLPELTPDHLKKHIASVVGLVLASSGVLGPVLGGILTQYTSWRWVFWINGPVGIFSLVVFFLAWPDKKYLPSIERRAWKDVDFIGAFLLSASAQGIMSQVRIFGGSIGIAASSAILGNETRAVLAGASVPPEALANLASDSLSPEQWALIRTVYTDALKEDMIVCCAVLAAATLCTFAVYRKNMFSFEEMMKQRYREEGERRRAAVNLDAAASAVRTTMSSAMAKRLEGKTIVITGASSGIGRSCAFEFARTAPKHLKLVLTARRVDRLKEIAAQIKEEVGDGVKVLPVALDVADPEQVRGFVGGLPEEFRSIDVLVNNAGLVKGVARAPEIAEEDINVMFQTNVTGLINMTQAVLPIFKARPDGGAGDIINIGSIAGREPYAGGSIYCATKAAVRAFTDALRQELIATRIRVMEIDPGQVETEFSVVRFYGDKSKADAVYAGCDPLTPDDIAEVVVFVAGRRQNVVVADTLIFPSHQAGAGILHRKQT
;
A
#
# COMPACT_ATOMS: atom_id res chain seq x y z
N MET A 1 -44.92 -21.23 -58.10
CA MET A 1 -44.20 -22.25 -58.89
C MET A 1 -44.68 -23.62 -58.38
N VAL A 2 -44.82 -24.62 -59.26
CA VAL A 2 -45.63 -25.84 -59.03
C VAL A 2 -44.82 -26.99 -58.37
N SER A 3 -45.55 -28.01 -57.89
CA SER A 3 -45.18 -29.37 -57.40
C SER A 3 -45.12 -29.55 -55.87
N LEU A 4 -45.99 -30.35 -55.23
CA LEU A 4 -46.24 -31.83 -55.33
C LEU A 4 -45.15 -32.63 -54.57
N ASP A 5 -45.41 -33.69 -53.79
CA ASP A 5 -46.66 -34.39 -53.37
C ASP A 5 -46.36 -35.33 -52.16
N ARG A 6 -47.42 -35.83 -51.46
CA ARG A 6 -47.53 -37.08 -50.63
C ARG A 6 -46.46 -37.47 -49.57
N GLY A 7 -46.81 -38.18 -48.48
CA GLY A 7 -48.09 -38.73 -48.00
C GLY A 7 -48.03 -39.04 -46.48
N ARG A 8 -49.15 -39.06 -45.74
CA ARG A 8 -49.91 -40.27 -45.29
C ARG A 8 -49.04 -41.33 -44.59
N VAL A 9 -49.39 -41.90 -43.43
CA VAL A 9 -50.71 -42.41 -42.95
C VAL A 9 -50.86 -42.21 -41.42
N ALA A 10 -52.10 -42.15 -40.92
CA ALA A 10 -52.48 -42.06 -39.49
C ALA A 10 -52.62 -43.50 -38.86
N PRO A 11 -53.45 -43.88 -37.83
CA PRO A 11 -54.66 -43.21 -37.29
C PRO A 11 -54.92 -43.32 -35.75
N ASN A 12 -55.93 -42.54 -35.27
CA ASN A 12 -57.00 -42.92 -34.31
C ASN A 12 -56.64 -43.37 -32.86
N VAL A 13 -57.48 -43.21 -31.81
CA VAL A 13 -58.82 -42.58 -31.60
C VAL A 13 -58.95 -42.38 -30.06
N GLU A 14 -59.19 -41.17 -29.54
CA GLU A 14 -60.52 -40.59 -29.19
C GLU A 14 -60.88 -40.84 -27.68
N PRO A 15 -62.03 -40.41 -27.10
CA PRO A 15 -62.01 -39.19 -26.27
C PRO A 15 -62.72 -39.31 -24.88
N THR A 16 -63.16 -38.15 -24.37
CA THR A 16 -64.33 -37.86 -23.51
C THR A 16 -64.24 -37.90 -21.97
N ASP A 17 -64.73 -36.76 -21.42
CA ASP A 17 -65.67 -36.58 -20.31
C ASP A 17 -65.26 -36.65 -18.82
N MET A 18 -65.11 -35.42 -18.27
CA MET A 18 -65.95 -34.82 -17.23
C MET A 18 -65.91 -35.38 -15.77
N PRO A 19 -66.31 -34.58 -14.76
CA PRO A 19 -65.80 -34.71 -13.38
C PRO A 19 -66.82 -35.31 -12.39
N ASP A 20 -66.35 -35.71 -11.19
CA ASP A 20 -66.76 -35.05 -9.94
C ASP A 20 -66.09 -35.61 -8.66
N ASN A 21 -65.61 -34.69 -7.82
CA ASN A 21 -65.91 -34.51 -6.39
C ASN A 21 -66.06 -35.74 -5.44
N GLU A 22 -65.27 -35.78 -4.34
CA GLU A 22 -65.75 -35.67 -2.92
C GLU A 22 -64.80 -36.24 -1.83
N LYS A 23 -64.81 -35.56 -0.65
CA LYS A 23 -64.65 -36.10 0.75
C LYS A 23 -63.32 -36.76 1.20
N GLN A 24 -62.90 -36.74 2.48
CA GLN A 24 -63.10 -35.86 3.68
C GLN A 24 -62.21 -36.39 4.85
N ARG A 25 -62.03 -35.60 5.95
CA ARG A 25 -61.43 -35.98 7.29
C ARG A 25 -59.89 -36.17 7.31
N SER A 26 -59.10 -36.02 8.40
CA SER A 26 -59.20 -35.48 9.80
C SER A 26 -57.80 -35.61 10.48
N ALA A 27 -57.33 -34.89 11.51
CA ALA A 27 -57.80 -33.75 12.34
C ALA A 27 -56.60 -33.12 13.14
N GLU A 28 -56.90 -32.23 14.09
CA GLU A 28 -56.07 -31.47 15.06
C GLU A 28 -55.43 -32.29 16.23
N PRO A 29 -54.57 -31.76 17.15
CA PRO A 29 -54.55 -30.38 17.71
C PRO A 29 -53.18 -29.70 18.02
N ALA A 30 -53.27 -28.50 18.61
CA ALA A 30 -52.21 -27.51 18.83
C ALA A 30 -51.41 -27.62 20.15
N VAL A 31 -50.25 -26.94 20.17
CA VAL A 31 -49.59 -26.42 21.39
C VAL A 31 -49.07 -25.00 21.12
N THR A 32 -49.29 -24.09 22.07
CA THR A 32 -48.83 -22.70 22.04
C THR A 32 -47.43 -22.53 22.65
N SER A 33 -46.58 -21.67 22.06
CA SER A 33 -45.60 -20.88 22.84
C SER A 33 -45.29 -19.56 22.13
N THR A 34 -44.91 -18.54 22.92
CA THR A 34 -44.93 -17.13 22.54
C THR A 34 -43.57 -16.56 22.11
N ALA A 35 -43.63 -15.64 21.13
CA ALA A 35 -42.80 -14.44 20.99
C ALA A 35 -41.25 -14.54 20.90
N ALA A 36 -40.72 -14.16 19.74
CA ALA A 36 -39.66 -13.14 19.61
C ALA A 36 -39.67 -12.57 18.17
N SER A 37 -39.14 -11.36 18.00
CA SER A 37 -39.05 -10.65 16.72
C SER A 37 -37.81 -11.02 15.92
N ASP A 38 -37.86 -10.92 14.59
CA ASP A 38 -37.18 -9.85 13.83
C ASP A 38 -37.38 -10.03 12.31
N SER A 39 -37.10 -8.97 11.56
CA SER A 39 -37.45 -8.79 10.15
C SER A 39 -36.39 -9.29 9.15
N GLU A 40 -36.81 -9.98 8.09
CA GLU A 40 -36.03 -10.11 6.85
C GLU A 40 -36.80 -9.58 5.63
N ALA A 41 -36.05 -9.10 4.64
CA ALA A 41 -36.54 -8.29 3.53
C ALA A 41 -37.02 -9.10 2.30
N PRO A 42 -37.95 -8.57 1.49
CA PRO A 42 -38.33 -9.18 0.22
C PRO A 42 -37.44 -8.74 -0.97
N GLN A 43 -37.17 -9.70 -1.85
CA GLN A 43 -36.42 -9.57 -3.10
C GLN A 43 -37.26 -8.95 -4.24
N ILE A 44 -36.61 -8.21 -5.15
CA ILE A 44 -37.02 -7.97 -6.55
C ILE A 44 -35.70 -7.79 -7.36
N GLY A 45 -35.48 -8.26 -8.58
CA GLY A 45 -36.31 -9.02 -9.54
C GLY A 45 -36.01 -8.56 -10.98
N ALA A 46 -35.48 -9.47 -11.80
CA ALA A 46 -35.26 -9.47 -13.28
C ALA A 46 -35.63 -8.20 -14.10
N ASP A 47 -34.67 -7.59 -14.80
CA ASP A 47 -34.33 -7.79 -16.23
C ASP A 47 -35.23 -7.03 -17.24
N ASP A 48 -34.62 -6.22 -18.11
CA ASP A 48 -34.94 -6.27 -19.56
C ASP A 48 -33.75 -5.82 -20.42
N ASN A 49 -33.69 -6.30 -21.67
CA ASN A 49 -32.58 -6.19 -22.60
C ASN A 49 -32.78 -5.06 -23.64
N GLY A 50 -31.68 -4.54 -24.19
CA GLY A 50 -31.71 -3.65 -25.35
C GLY A 50 -30.32 -3.42 -25.95
N ALA A 51 -29.97 -4.18 -26.98
CA ALA A 51 -28.70 -4.04 -27.70
C ALA A 51 -28.87 -3.18 -28.97
N ASP A 52 -27.91 -2.29 -29.26
CA ASP A 52 -27.03 -2.39 -30.45
C ASP A 52 -26.26 -1.09 -30.82
N GLY A 53 -24.94 -1.25 -31.01
CA GLY A 53 -24.25 -0.82 -32.25
C GLY A 53 -23.93 0.66 -32.55
N LYS A 54 -22.71 1.11 -32.16
CA LYS A 54 -21.76 2.00 -32.90
C LYS A 54 -22.25 3.40 -33.37
N GLY A 55 -21.59 4.54 -33.13
CA GLY A 55 -20.31 4.86 -32.50
C GLY A 55 -19.45 5.81 -33.35
N LEU A 56 -19.16 7.03 -32.88
CA LEU A 56 -18.18 8.04 -33.37
C LEU A 56 -18.37 9.33 -32.53
N GLY A 57 -17.38 9.98 -31.92
CA GLY A 57 -15.98 9.63 -31.62
C GLY A 57 -15.46 10.56 -30.51
N SER A 58 -14.54 10.08 -29.65
CA SER A 58 -14.10 10.80 -28.44
C SER A 58 -12.78 11.57 -28.64
N PRO A 59 -12.62 12.81 -28.13
CA PRO A 59 -11.32 13.45 -27.99
C PRO A 59 -10.59 12.96 -26.72
N ASP A 60 -9.32 12.61 -26.84
CA ASP A 60 -8.56 11.91 -25.79
C ASP A 60 -8.20 12.75 -24.55
N ILE A 61 -8.44 12.16 -23.38
CA ILE A 61 -7.81 12.50 -22.10
C ILE A 61 -6.58 11.59 -21.95
N PRO A 62 -5.42 12.03 -21.41
CA PRO A 62 -4.24 11.18 -21.25
C PRO A 62 -4.35 10.12 -20.13
N ARG A 63 -5.39 9.26 -20.18
CA ARG A 63 -5.52 8.00 -19.44
C ARG A 63 -4.78 6.84 -20.14
N LEU A 64 -3.55 7.06 -20.63
CA LEU A 64 -2.90 6.09 -21.53
C LEU A 64 -1.37 6.04 -21.42
N ARG A 65 -0.88 5.43 -20.32
CA ARG A 65 0.44 4.77 -20.30
C ARG A 65 0.46 3.33 -19.75
N LEU A 66 -0.67 2.77 -19.30
CA LEU A 66 -0.78 1.33 -19.01
C LEU A 66 -2.12 0.71 -19.47
N ILE A 67 -2.77 1.31 -20.47
CA ILE A 67 -4.04 0.83 -21.08
C ILE A 67 -3.89 0.74 -22.61
N ALA A 68 -2.89 -0.01 -23.05
CA ALA A 68 -2.76 -0.47 -24.45
C ALA A 68 -2.22 -1.90 -24.48
N VAL A 69 -2.66 -2.70 -23.51
CA VAL A 69 -2.30 -4.11 -23.38
C VAL A 69 -3.61 -4.86 -23.24
N SER A 70 -3.98 -5.60 -24.30
CA SER A 70 -5.12 -6.52 -24.24
C SER A 70 -4.93 -7.54 -23.12
N THR A 71 -6.01 -8.15 -22.64
CA THR A 71 -5.94 -9.20 -21.61
C THR A 71 -4.93 -10.29 -21.98
N GLY A 72 -4.84 -10.65 -23.27
CA GLY A 72 -3.80 -11.56 -23.79
C GLY A 72 -2.38 -10.99 -23.69
N GLY A 73 -2.16 -9.72 -24.06
CA GLY A 73 -0.86 -9.07 -23.92
C GLY A 73 -0.37 -9.04 -22.46
N LEU A 74 -1.28 -8.82 -21.51
CA LEU A 74 -0.95 -8.70 -20.08
C LEU A 74 -0.58 -10.06 -19.50
N THR A 75 -1.35 -11.11 -19.82
CA THR A 75 -0.98 -12.50 -19.53
C THR A 75 0.39 -12.85 -20.12
N THR A 76 0.69 -12.36 -21.32
CA THR A 76 2.01 -12.59 -21.95
C THR A 76 3.14 -11.87 -21.20
N TYR A 77 2.94 -10.65 -20.67
CA TYR A 77 3.95 -9.99 -19.82
C TYR A 77 4.22 -10.74 -18.51
N HIS A 78 3.17 -11.21 -17.83
CA HIS A 78 3.35 -12.01 -16.60
C HIS A 78 4.10 -13.31 -16.89
N LEU A 79 3.75 -14.01 -17.98
CA LEU A 79 4.42 -15.23 -18.42
C LEU A 79 5.93 -15.01 -18.70
N ARG A 80 6.30 -13.91 -19.36
CA ARG A 80 7.71 -13.58 -19.68
C ARG A 80 8.58 -13.41 -18.44
N VAL A 81 8.07 -12.79 -17.38
CA VAL A 81 8.80 -12.59 -16.12
C VAL A 81 8.76 -13.88 -15.27
N ALA A 82 7.61 -14.58 -15.29
CA ALA A 82 7.42 -15.85 -14.62
C ALA A 82 8.37 -16.95 -15.13
N LEU A 83 8.75 -16.97 -16.41
CA LEU A 83 9.73 -17.96 -16.93
C LEU A 83 11.13 -17.78 -16.32
N GLY A 84 11.57 -16.55 -16.05
CA GLY A 84 12.85 -16.29 -15.36
C GLY A 84 12.81 -16.72 -13.89
N LEU A 85 11.70 -16.41 -13.21
CA LEU A 85 11.43 -16.87 -11.85
C LEU A 85 11.38 -18.41 -11.78
N PHE A 86 10.73 -19.05 -12.76
CA PHE A 86 10.62 -20.50 -12.89
C PHE A 86 11.98 -21.16 -13.07
N LEU A 87 12.82 -20.66 -13.99
CA LEU A 87 14.18 -21.16 -14.20
C LEU A 87 15.02 -21.13 -12.92
N SER A 88 14.98 -20.00 -12.20
CA SER A 88 15.71 -19.85 -10.95
C SER A 88 15.26 -20.80 -9.84
N MET A 89 13.97 -21.18 -9.83
CA MET A 89 13.41 -22.07 -8.82
C MET A 89 13.57 -23.54 -9.21
N LEU A 90 13.43 -23.87 -10.49
CA LEU A 90 13.69 -25.22 -11.03
C LEU A 90 15.13 -25.66 -10.75
N ASP A 91 16.10 -24.78 -10.97
CA ASP A 91 17.52 -25.06 -10.74
C ASP A 91 17.88 -25.28 -9.26
N SER A 92 17.06 -24.77 -8.34
CA SER A 92 17.24 -25.01 -6.90
C SER A 92 16.88 -26.43 -6.47
N SER A 93 16.01 -27.12 -7.22
CA SER A 93 15.47 -28.45 -6.89
C SER A 93 15.97 -29.56 -7.82
N ILE A 94 16.19 -29.29 -9.11
CA ILE A 94 16.62 -30.28 -10.12
C ILE A 94 17.95 -30.97 -9.76
N VAL A 95 18.92 -30.22 -9.26
CA VAL A 95 20.28 -30.70 -8.93
C VAL A 95 20.28 -31.71 -7.78
N ALA A 96 19.29 -31.66 -6.87
CA ALA A 96 19.25 -32.50 -5.67
C ALA A 96 19.30 -34.01 -6.00
N THR A 97 18.64 -34.40 -7.10
CA THR A 97 18.59 -35.80 -7.57
C THR A 97 19.90 -36.31 -8.17
N SER A 98 20.80 -35.41 -8.56
CA SER A 98 22.07 -35.74 -9.23
C SER A 98 23.28 -35.71 -8.29
N LEU A 99 23.12 -35.19 -7.07
CA LEU A 99 24.23 -34.95 -6.13
C LEU A 99 25.09 -36.19 -5.91
N PHE A 100 24.47 -37.35 -5.69
CA PHE A 100 25.19 -38.60 -5.44
C PHE A 100 25.99 -39.06 -6.67
N THR A 101 25.41 -38.96 -7.87
CA THR A 101 26.08 -39.30 -9.12
C THR A 101 27.29 -38.39 -9.39
N ILE A 102 27.19 -37.10 -9.08
CA ILE A 102 28.29 -36.13 -9.17
C ILE A 102 29.42 -36.50 -8.21
N ALA A 103 29.09 -36.81 -6.95
CA ALA A 103 30.07 -37.20 -5.93
C ALA A 103 30.82 -38.49 -6.29
N VAL A 104 30.11 -39.50 -6.81
CA VAL A 104 30.72 -40.77 -7.25
C VAL A 104 31.62 -40.57 -8.47
N GLU A 105 31.24 -39.71 -9.44
CA GLU A 105 32.08 -39.47 -10.62
C GLU A 105 33.38 -38.71 -10.28
N PHE A 106 33.32 -37.73 -9.37
CA PHE A 106 34.50 -36.97 -8.95
C PHE A 106 35.29 -37.61 -7.80
N GLY A 107 34.80 -38.70 -7.20
CA GLY A 107 35.45 -39.38 -6.07
C GLY A 107 35.46 -38.57 -4.76
N ASP A 108 34.56 -37.59 -4.62
CA ASP A 108 34.47 -36.68 -3.47
C ASP A 108 33.04 -36.71 -2.92
N VAL A 109 32.83 -37.51 -1.87
CA VAL A 109 31.52 -37.65 -1.20
C VAL A 109 31.39 -36.65 -0.04
N ASP A 110 32.49 -36.22 0.57
CA ASP A 110 32.47 -35.28 1.70
C ASP A 110 31.95 -33.90 1.27
N SER A 111 32.32 -33.45 0.08
CA SER A 111 31.92 -32.15 -0.47
C SER A 111 30.57 -32.16 -1.19
N ILE A 112 29.87 -33.30 -1.29
CA ILE A 112 28.62 -33.47 -2.06
C ILE A 112 27.58 -32.37 -1.79
N ASN A 113 27.37 -32.05 -0.52
CA ASN A 113 26.36 -31.08 -0.10
C ASN A 113 26.69 -29.65 -0.56
N TRP A 114 27.97 -29.31 -0.73
CA TRP A 114 28.39 -27.98 -1.15
C TRP A 114 27.90 -27.61 -2.56
N VAL A 115 27.66 -28.59 -3.45
CA VAL A 115 27.11 -28.36 -4.79
C VAL A 115 25.70 -27.74 -4.75
N ALA A 116 24.88 -28.13 -3.77
CA ALA A 116 23.55 -27.55 -3.53
C ALA A 116 23.59 -26.34 -2.57
N LEU A 117 24.44 -26.40 -1.54
CA LEU A 117 24.56 -25.33 -0.55
C LEU A 117 25.11 -24.04 -1.16
N ALA A 118 26.16 -24.10 -1.99
CA ALA A 118 26.80 -22.92 -2.57
C ALA A 118 25.86 -22.08 -3.45
N TYR A 119 25.03 -22.76 -4.27
CA TYR A 119 23.96 -22.10 -5.02
C TYR A 119 22.93 -21.46 -4.08
N THR A 120 22.41 -22.21 -3.10
CA THR A 120 21.33 -21.64 -2.26
C THR A 120 21.81 -20.48 -1.39
N LEU A 121 23.06 -20.54 -0.91
CA LEU A 121 23.66 -19.54 -0.02
C LEU A 121 23.79 -18.19 -0.74
N THR A 122 24.26 -18.21 -1.99
CA THR A 122 24.35 -17.00 -2.83
C THR A 122 22.98 -16.55 -3.33
N TYR A 123 22.12 -17.50 -3.71
CA TYR A 123 20.75 -17.27 -4.14
C TYR A 123 19.91 -16.47 -3.13
N LEU A 124 19.86 -16.89 -1.86
CA LEU A 124 19.06 -16.20 -0.84
C LEU A 124 19.69 -14.87 -0.41
N SER A 125 21.01 -14.84 -0.25
CA SER A 125 21.70 -13.68 0.34
C SER A 125 21.80 -12.49 -0.59
N CYS A 126 22.00 -12.71 -1.89
CA CYS A 126 22.22 -11.62 -2.82
C CYS A 126 20.91 -10.97 -3.29
N ALA A 127 19.73 -11.47 -2.87
CA ALA A 127 18.44 -11.00 -3.36
C ALA A 127 18.20 -9.51 -3.04
N VAL A 128 18.57 -9.08 -1.83
CA VAL A 128 18.48 -7.66 -1.44
C VAL A 128 19.47 -6.80 -2.21
N LEU A 129 20.72 -7.26 -2.35
CA LEU A 129 21.77 -6.55 -3.10
C LEU A 129 21.37 -6.38 -4.57
N TYR A 130 20.84 -7.43 -5.19
CA TYR A 130 20.39 -7.42 -6.59
C TYR A 130 19.18 -6.50 -6.79
N ALA A 131 18.23 -6.51 -5.85
CA ALA A 131 17.13 -5.54 -5.82
C ALA A 131 17.65 -4.09 -5.81
N ARG A 132 18.59 -3.76 -4.91
CA ARG A 132 19.20 -2.42 -4.83
C ARG A 132 19.97 -2.02 -6.10
N ILE A 133 20.76 -2.94 -6.67
CA ILE A 133 21.44 -2.69 -7.95
C ILE A 133 20.42 -2.38 -9.06
N SER A 134 19.27 -3.09 -9.07
CA SER A 134 18.21 -2.85 -10.04
C SER A 134 17.50 -1.50 -9.90
N ASP A 135 17.53 -0.85 -8.72
CA ASP A 135 17.06 0.53 -8.51
C ASP A 135 17.97 1.57 -9.19
N VAL A 136 19.25 1.23 -9.44
CA VAL A 136 20.26 2.12 -10.05
C VAL A 136 20.40 1.89 -11.55
N VAL A 137 20.67 0.65 -11.98
CA VAL A 137 20.87 0.32 -13.41
C VAL A 137 19.54 0.19 -14.17
N GLY A 138 18.44 0.04 -13.44
CA GLY A 138 17.09 -0.17 -13.97
C GLY A 138 16.77 -1.65 -14.20
N ARG A 139 15.49 -2.00 -13.94
CA ARG A 139 14.95 -3.36 -13.96
C ARG A 139 15.37 -4.22 -15.16
N ARG A 140 15.22 -3.69 -16.39
CA ARG A 140 15.55 -4.41 -17.65
C ARG A 140 17.01 -4.87 -17.68
N VAL A 141 17.94 -3.99 -17.33
CA VAL A 141 19.39 -4.25 -17.40
C VAL A 141 19.79 -5.25 -16.33
N ALA A 142 19.28 -5.08 -15.10
CA ALA A 142 19.51 -6.02 -14.01
C ALA A 142 19.02 -7.44 -14.34
N PHE A 143 17.82 -7.58 -14.91
CA PHE A 143 17.25 -8.89 -15.26
C PHE A 143 18.00 -9.58 -16.40
N ILE A 144 18.44 -8.84 -17.43
CA ILE A 144 19.28 -9.39 -18.50
C ILE A 144 20.63 -9.85 -17.95
N ALA A 145 21.27 -9.07 -17.07
CA ALA A 145 22.51 -9.48 -16.42
C ALA A 145 22.33 -10.76 -15.58
N ALA A 146 21.20 -10.88 -14.88
CA ALA A 146 20.87 -12.06 -14.07
C ALA A 146 20.76 -13.33 -14.93
N TYR A 147 20.06 -13.25 -16.08
CA TYR A 147 20.00 -14.33 -17.06
C TYR A 147 21.38 -14.73 -17.58
N VAL A 148 22.21 -13.77 -17.99
CA VAL A 148 23.54 -14.06 -18.57
C VAL A 148 24.42 -14.78 -17.55
N VAL A 149 24.48 -14.28 -16.31
CA VAL A 149 25.25 -14.92 -15.23
C VAL A 149 24.69 -16.33 -14.95
N PHE A 150 23.37 -16.47 -14.81
CA PHE A 150 22.75 -17.77 -14.56
C PHE A 150 23.06 -18.79 -15.66
N ILE A 151 22.85 -18.44 -16.93
CA ILE A 151 23.05 -19.37 -18.07
C ILE A 151 24.52 -19.76 -18.22
N VAL A 152 25.44 -18.78 -18.22
CA VAL A 152 26.88 -19.03 -18.42
C VAL A 152 27.43 -19.94 -17.33
N PHE A 153 27.11 -19.65 -16.06
CA PHE A 153 27.65 -20.44 -14.94
C PHE A 153 26.89 -21.77 -14.73
N SER A 154 25.64 -21.89 -15.20
CA SER A 154 25.00 -23.20 -15.31
C SER A 154 25.74 -24.07 -16.33
N LEU A 155 25.96 -23.59 -17.56
CA LEU A 155 26.72 -24.32 -18.58
C LEU A 155 28.12 -24.72 -18.08
N ALA A 156 28.80 -23.82 -17.35
CA ALA A 156 30.09 -24.11 -16.72
C ALA A 156 30.03 -25.25 -15.68
N CYS A 157 28.94 -25.37 -14.91
CA CYS A 157 28.74 -26.52 -14.00
C CYS A 157 28.70 -27.85 -14.78
N GLY A 158 28.03 -27.90 -15.93
CA GLY A 158 27.99 -29.10 -16.78
C GLY A 158 29.33 -29.46 -17.44
N PHE A 159 30.21 -28.48 -17.65
CA PHE A 159 31.57 -28.69 -18.16
C PHE A 159 32.65 -28.83 -17.06
N SER A 160 32.25 -28.85 -15.79
CA SER A 160 33.19 -28.99 -14.67
C SER A 160 33.94 -30.33 -14.71
N GLN A 161 35.22 -30.28 -14.32
CA GLN A 161 36.13 -31.43 -14.30
C GLN A 161 36.50 -31.88 -12.87
N GLY A 162 35.93 -31.24 -11.84
CA GLY A 162 36.16 -31.61 -10.46
C GLY A 162 35.28 -30.84 -9.47
N MET A 163 35.20 -31.37 -8.24
CA MET A 163 34.26 -30.91 -7.22
C MET A 163 34.41 -29.42 -6.85
N GLY A 164 35.65 -28.92 -6.71
CA GLY A 164 35.89 -27.49 -6.44
C GLY A 164 35.40 -26.56 -7.56
N GLN A 165 35.48 -26.98 -8.83
CA GLN A 165 35.00 -26.19 -9.97
C GLN A 165 33.48 -26.11 -9.98
N ILE A 166 32.78 -27.24 -9.80
CA ILE A 166 31.31 -27.22 -9.78
C ILE A 166 30.79 -26.40 -8.60
N ILE A 167 31.37 -26.50 -7.40
CA ILE A 167 30.98 -25.69 -6.23
C ILE A 167 31.18 -24.18 -6.52
N ALA A 168 32.32 -23.79 -7.11
CA ALA A 168 32.59 -22.39 -7.47
C ALA A 168 31.61 -21.86 -8.53
N PHE A 169 31.35 -22.63 -9.58
CA PHE A 169 30.38 -22.24 -10.62
C PHE A 169 28.94 -22.20 -10.09
N ARG A 170 28.54 -23.12 -9.19
CA ARG A 170 27.23 -23.09 -8.50
C ARG A 170 27.06 -21.83 -7.66
N ALA A 171 28.10 -21.38 -6.95
CA ALA A 171 28.05 -20.12 -6.20
C ALA A 171 27.78 -18.91 -7.11
N ILE A 172 28.45 -18.84 -8.27
CA ILE A 172 28.26 -17.72 -9.21
C ILE A 172 26.91 -17.84 -9.94
N GLN A 173 26.48 -19.05 -10.30
CA GLN A 173 25.14 -19.31 -10.85
C GLN A 173 24.03 -18.85 -9.89
N GLY A 174 24.22 -19.05 -8.58
CA GLY A 174 23.29 -18.61 -7.54
C GLY A 174 23.13 -17.09 -7.47
N LEU A 175 24.15 -16.30 -7.79
CA LEU A 175 24.02 -14.84 -7.96
C LEU A 175 23.05 -14.49 -9.11
N GLY A 176 23.15 -15.22 -10.23
CA GLY A 176 22.24 -15.06 -11.37
C GLY A 176 20.80 -15.45 -11.02
N GLY A 177 20.61 -16.61 -10.36
CA GLY A 177 19.30 -17.02 -9.85
C GLY A 177 18.71 -16.01 -8.86
N SER A 178 19.54 -15.48 -7.95
CA SER A 178 19.13 -14.44 -7.00
C SER A 178 18.52 -13.21 -7.69
N GLY A 179 19.14 -12.77 -8.78
CA GLY A 179 18.62 -11.68 -9.62
C GLY A 179 17.33 -12.04 -10.34
N LEU A 180 17.23 -13.25 -10.90
CA LEU A 180 16.02 -13.74 -11.57
C LEU A 180 14.82 -13.86 -10.62
N TYR A 181 15.03 -14.26 -9.37
CA TYR A 181 14.00 -14.27 -8.33
C TYR A 181 13.65 -12.86 -7.86
N SER A 182 14.63 -12.12 -7.32
CA SER A 182 14.39 -10.83 -6.64
C SER A 182 13.83 -9.75 -7.57
N VAL A 183 14.42 -9.59 -8.76
CA VAL A 183 13.95 -8.62 -9.74
C VAL A 183 12.66 -9.11 -10.40
N GLY A 184 12.45 -10.42 -10.54
CA GLY A 184 11.17 -10.99 -11.01
C GLY A 184 10.01 -10.64 -10.07
N MET A 185 10.23 -10.78 -8.76
CA MET A 185 9.27 -10.43 -7.69
C MET A 185 8.98 -8.92 -7.60
N ILE A 186 9.85 -8.06 -8.12
CA ILE A 186 9.64 -6.61 -8.20
C ILE A 186 8.94 -6.22 -9.51
N VAL A 187 9.42 -6.75 -10.64
CA VAL A 187 8.92 -6.39 -11.99
C VAL A 187 7.50 -6.87 -12.23
N LEU A 188 7.09 -8.02 -11.68
CA LEU A 188 5.70 -8.47 -11.74
C LEU A 188 4.73 -7.39 -11.22
N PRO A 189 4.74 -6.99 -9.93
CA PRO A 189 3.84 -5.96 -9.41
C PRO A 189 4.07 -4.54 -9.93
N GLU A 190 5.26 -4.19 -10.41
CA GLU A 190 5.50 -2.90 -11.08
C GLU A 190 4.81 -2.82 -12.46
N LEU A 191 4.60 -3.94 -13.16
CA LEU A 191 3.97 -3.99 -14.48
C LEU A 191 2.47 -4.38 -14.47
N THR A 192 1.93 -4.83 -13.35
CA THR A 192 0.50 -5.20 -13.22
C THR A 192 -0.37 -3.98 -12.89
N PRO A 193 -1.49 -3.74 -13.62
CA PRO A 193 -2.52 -2.77 -13.23
C PRO A 193 -3.12 -3.04 -11.84
N ASP A 194 -3.48 -2.00 -11.09
CA ASP A 194 -3.88 -2.11 -9.68
C ASP A 194 -5.01 -3.12 -9.41
N HIS A 195 -6.00 -3.20 -10.30
CA HIS A 195 -7.13 -4.13 -10.19
C HIS A 195 -6.75 -5.62 -10.32
N LEU A 196 -5.57 -5.93 -10.87
CA LEU A 196 -5.04 -7.28 -11.06
C LEU A 196 -3.89 -7.65 -10.10
N LYS A 197 -3.36 -6.69 -9.32
CA LYS A 197 -2.25 -6.96 -8.38
C LYS A 197 -2.55 -8.09 -7.38
N LYS A 198 -3.83 -8.28 -7.03
CA LYS A 198 -4.30 -9.40 -6.19
C LYS A 198 -3.99 -10.79 -6.74
N HIS A 199 -3.85 -10.96 -8.06
CA HIS A 199 -3.57 -12.25 -8.70
C HIS A 199 -2.08 -12.59 -8.80
N ILE A 200 -1.18 -11.64 -8.53
CA ILE A 200 0.28 -11.86 -8.65
C ILE A 200 0.73 -12.93 -7.67
N ALA A 201 0.22 -12.93 -6.44
CA ALA A 201 0.52 -13.96 -5.45
C ALA A 201 0.16 -15.37 -5.97
N SER A 202 -0.95 -15.51 -6.71
CA SER A 202 -1.34 -16.77 -7.34
C SER A 202 -0.41 -17.16 -8.50
N VAL A 203 0.03 -16.20 -9.32
CA VAL A 203 0.99 -16.45 -10.42
C VAL A 203 2.34 -16.88 -9.86
N VAL A 204 2.86 -16.19 -8.85
CA VAL A 204 4.11 -16.55 -8.15
C VAL A 204 3.98 -17.92 -7.49
N GLY A 205 2.88 -18.18 -6.76
CA GLY A 205 2.60 -19.47 -6.13
C GLY A 205 2.57 -20.63 -7.13
N LEU A 206 1.96 -20.44 -8.30
CA LEU A 206 1.93 -21.43 -9.38
C LEU A 206 3.34 -21.70 -9.94
N VAL A 207 4.17 -20.67 -10.11
CA VAL A 207 5.57 -20.83 -10.56
C VAL A 207 6.40 -21.60 -9.54
N LEU A 208 6.27 -21.29 -8.24
CA LEU A 208 6.98 -22.00 -7.17
C LEU A 208 6.53 -23.46 -7.05
N ALA A 209 5.21 -23.73 -7.10
CA ALA A 209 4.69 -25.09 -7.03
C ALA A 209 5.10 -25.94 -8.24
N SER A 210 4.97 -25.40 -9.46
CA SER A 210 5.34 -26.14 -10.69
C SER A 210 6.83 -26.42 -10.79
N SER A 211 7.71 -25.47 -10.44
CA SER A 211 9.16 -25.68 -10.42
C SER A 211 9.62 -26.64 -9.30
N GLY A 212 8.95 -26.61 -8.15
CA GLY A 212 9.20 -27.56 -7.05
C GLY A 212 8.94 -29.02 -7.45
N VAL A 213 7.91 -29.28 -8.26
CA VAL A 213 7.58 -30.63 -8.77
C VAL A 213 8.43 -31.01 -9.98
N LEU A 214 8.56 -30.12 -10.96
CA LEU A 214 9.28 -30.42 -12.21
C LEU A 214 10.78 -30.62 -11.99
N GLY A 215 11.37 -29.99 -10.98
CA GLY A 215 12.80 -30.12 -10.68
C GLY A 215 13.23 -31.57 -10.41
N PRO A 216 12.76 -32.22 -9.33
CA PRO A 216 13.14 -33.59 -9.03
C PRO A 216 12.79 -34.59 -10.15
N VAL A 217 11.65 -34.40 -10.83
CA VAL A 217 11.24 -35.27 -11.94
C VAL A 217 12.20 -35.15 -13.13
N LEU A 218 12.50 -33.94 -13.59
CA LEU A 218 13.43 -33.73 -14.70
C LEU A 218 14.87 -34.11 -14.32
N GLY A 219 15.30 -33.80 -13.10
CA GLY A 219 16.62 -34.15 -12.60
C GLY A 219 16.83 -35.67 -12.55
N GLY A 220 15.85 -36.41 -12.04
CA GLY A 220 15.86 -37.87 -12.03
C GLY A 220 15.93 -38.46 -13.43
N ILE A 221 15.07 -38.01 -14.35
CA ILE A 221 15.06 -38.47 -15.75
C ILE A 221 16.41 -38.17 -16.44
N LEU A 222 16.93 -36.96 -16.33
CA LEU A 222 18.20 -36.59 -16.97
C LEU A 222 19.38 -37.38 -16.38
N THR A 223 19.41 -37.58 -15.06
CA THR A 223 20.46 -38.35 -14.38
C THR A 223 20.39 -39.84 -14.74
N GLN A 224 19.19 -40.42 -14.86
CA GLN A 224 18.99 -41.85 -15.13
C GLN A 224 19.20 -42.22 -16.61
N TYR A 225 18.71 -41.41 -17.55
CA TYR A 225 18.69 -41.75 -18.98
C TYR A 225 19.77 -41.06 -19.81
N THR A 226 20.51 -40.09 -19.25
CA THR A 226 21.57 -39.36 -19.98
C THR A 226 22.85 -39.23 -19.15
N SER A 227 23.07 -38.10 -18.49
CA SER A 227 24.16 -37.81 -17.57
C SER A 227 23.74 -36.65 -16.68
N TRP A 228 24.21 -36.59 -15.44
CA TRP A 228 23.97 -35.45 -14.55
C TRP A 228 24.36 -34.10 -15.17
N ARG A 229 25.30 -34.06 -16.13
CA ARG A 229 25.69 -32.83 -16.84
C ARG A 229 24.52 -32.16 -17.56
N TRP A 230 23.54 -32.93 -18.03
CA TRP A 230 22.35 -32.39 -18.68
C TRP A 230 21.44 -31.59 -17.77
N VAL A 231 21.48 -31.84 -16.46
CA VAL A 231 20.78 -31.02 -15.45
C VAL A 231 21.25 -29.57 -15.47
N PHE A 232 22.49 -29.33 -15.89
CA PHE A 232 23.04 -28.00 -16.09
C PHE A 232 22.90 -27.51 -17.54
N TRP A 233 23.17 -28.38 -18.53
CA TRP A 233 23.10 -27.98 -19.93
C TRP A 233 21.69 -27.62 -20.41
N ILE A 234 20.62 -28.18 -19.82
CA ILE A 234 19.23 -27.84 -20.15
C ILE A 234 18.89 -26.35 -19.88
N ASN A 235 19.55 -25.72 -18.90
CA ASN A 235 19.38 -24.29 -18.64
C ASN A 235 19.93 -23.40 -19.77
N GLY A 236 20.79 -23.92 -20.64
CA GLY A 236 21.26 -23.26 -21.85
C GLY A 236 20.12 -22.89 -22.81
N PRO A 237 19.50 -23.86 -23.50
CA PRO A 237 18.44 -23.58 -24.47
C PRO A 237 17.19 -22.98 -23.81
N VAL A 238 16.77 -23.47 -22.63
CA VAL A 238 15.57 -22.94 -21.95
C VAL A 238 15.81 -21.52 -21.44
N GLY A 239 17.00 -21.24 -20.89
CA GLY A 239 17.38 -19.90 -20.45
C GLY A 239 17.54 -18.91 -21.59
N ILE A 240 18.16 -19.30 -22.70
CA ILE A 240 18.27 -18.45 -23.91
C ILE A 240 16.90 -18.15 -24.49
N PHE A 241 16.02 -19.16 -24.62
CA PHE A 241 14.63 -18.95 -25.05
C PHE A 241 13.90 -17.96 -24.15
N SER A 242 13.99 -18.14 -22.82
CA SER A 242 13.36 -17.26 -21.83
C SER A 242 13.91 -15.82 -21.89
N LEU A 243 15.23 -15.66 -22.05
CA LEU A 243 15.89 -14.36 -22.22
C LEU A 243 15.46 -13.67 -23.52
N VAL A 244 15.37 -14.38 -24.65
CA VAL A 244 14.89 -13.84 -25.93
C VAL A 244 13.42 -13.40 -25.82
N VAL A 245 12.58 -14.24 -25.21
CA VAL A 245 11.15 -13.96 -24.94
C VAL A 245 10.97 -12.74 -24.02
N PHE A 246 11.85 -12.56 -23.03
CA PHE A 246 11.90 -11.35 -22.20
C PHE A 246 12.40 -10.11 -22.98
N PHE A 247 13.46 -10.26 -23.78
CA PHE A 247 14.12 -9.14 -24.46
C PHE A 247 13.28 -8.53 -25.59
N LEU A 248 12.73 -9.39 -26.47
CA LEU A 248 11.94 -8.97 -27.65
C LEU A 248 10.63 -8.29 -27.27
N ALA A 249 10.15 -8.55 -26.05
CA ALA A 249 8.81 -8.17 -25.63
C ALA A 249 8.80 -7.48 -24.25
N TRP A 250 9.87 -6.73 -23.98
CA TRP A 250 9.95 -5.72 -22.93
C TRP A 250 9.18 -4.44 -23.34
N PRO A 251 8.37 -3.81 -22.45
CA PRO A 251 7.58 -2.63 -22.82
C PRO A 251 8.41 -1.44 -23.31
N ASP A 252 7.89 -0.70 -24.29
CA ASP A 252 8.44 0.61 -24.66
C ASP A 252 8.51 1.56 -23.45
N LYS A 253 9.48 2.49 -23.44
CA LYS A 253 9.63 3.51 -22.39
C LYS A 253 8.36 4.34 -22.13
N LYS A 254 7.46 4.46 -23.11
CA LYS A 254 6.15 5.13 -22.98
C LYS A 254 5.16 4.37 -22.09
N TYR A 255 5.38 3.09 -21.78
CA TYR A 255 4.48 2.28 -20.94
C TYR A 255 5.09 1.91 -19.58
N LEU A 256 6.29 2.39 -19.26
CA LEU A 256 6.92 2.15 -17.97
C LEU A 256 6.63 3.34 -17.03
N PRO A 257 6.40 3.09 -15.72
CA PRO A 257 6.32 4.16 -14.74
C PRO A 257 7.63 4.97 -14.71
N SER A 258 7.52 6.28 -14.52
CA SER A 258 8.67 7.19 -14.42
C SER A 258 9.34 7.07 -13.05
N ILE A 259 10.09 5.99 -12.86
CA ILE A 259 10.92 5.77 -11.67
C ILE A 259 12.21 6.58 -11.82
N GLU A 260 12.45 7.52 -10.90
CA GLU A 260 13.74 8.20 -10.78
C GLU A 260 14.83 7.19 -10.39
N ARG A 261 15.91 7.15 -11.18
CA ARG A 261 17.05 6.26 -10.89
C ARG A 261 17.83 6.79 -9.70
N ARG A 262 18.11 5.93 -8.72
CA ARG A 262 19.01 6.25 -7.61
C ARG A 262 20.46 6.34 -8.11
N ALA A 263 21.29 7.14 -7.46
CA ALA A 263 22.72 7.17 -7.76
C ALA A 263 23.45 6.06 -7.01
N TRP A 264 24.59 5.61 -7.53
CA TRP A 264 25.43 4.58 -6.88
C TRP A 264 25.84 4.93 -5.45
N LYS A 265 25.96 6.22 -5.12
CA LYS A 265 26.24 6.74 -3.77
C LYS A 265 25.10 6.53 -2.76
N ASP A 266 23.88 6.26 -3.22
CA ASP A 266 22.68 6.09 -2.38
C ASP A 266 22.43 4.59 -2.07
N VAL A 267 23.32 3.70 -2.50
CA VAL A 267 23.28 2.26 -2.24
C VAL A 267 24.13 1.94 -1.00
N ASP A 268 23.46 1.57 0.08
CA ASP A 268 24.11 1.07 1.28
C ASP A 268 24.62 -0.38 1.08
N PHE A 269 25.80 -0.50 0.48
CA PHE A 269 26.48 -1.79 0.29
C PHE A 269 26.85 -2.47 1.61
N ILE A 270 27.11 -1.70 2.67
CA ILE A 270 27.51 -2.23 3.97
C ILE A 270 26.30 -2.84 4.68
N GLY A 271 25.18 -2.11 4.77
CA GLY A 271 23.92 -2.63 5.30
C GLY A 271 23.36 -3.79 4.47
N ALA A 272 23.49 -3.73 3.13
CA ALA A 272 23.15 -4.87 2.28
C ALA A 272 23.98 -6.11 2.60
N PHE A 273 25.31 -5.97 2.74
CA PHE A 273 26.21 -7.07 3.09
C PHE A 273 25.94 -7.65 4.50
N LEU A 274 25.71 -6.79 5.50
CA LEU A 274 25.38 -7.22 6.87
C LEU A 274 24.02 -7.94 6.93
N LEU A 275 23.03 -7.49 6.17
CA LEU A 275 21.73 -8.17 6.06
C LEU A 275 21.87 -9.52 5.33
N SER A 276 22.64 -9.56 4.24
CA SER A 276 22.99 -10.79 3.54
C SER A 276 23.67 -11.82 4.47
N ALA A 277 24.65 -11.39 5.27
CA ALA A 277 25.40 -12.25 6.19
C ALA A 277 24.55 -12.76 7.36
N SER A 278 23.74 -11.90 7.98
CA SER A 278 22.81 -12.31 9.06
C SER A 278 21.72 -13.26 8.56
N ALA A 279 21.20 -13.05 7.35
CA ALA A 279 20.29 -13.99 6.70
C ALA A 279 20.95 -15.37 6.43
N GLN A 280 22.25 -15.43 6.10
CA GLN A 280 22.98 -16.71 6.01
C GLN A 280 23.07 -17.41 7.35
N GLY A 281 23.40 -16.68 8.42
CA GLY A 281 23.46 -17.21 9.78
C GLY A 281 22.13 -17.89 10.14
N ILE A 282 21.02 -17.18 9.99
CA ILE A 282 19.67 -17.69 10.29
C ILE A 282 19.32 -18.88 9.38
N MET A 283 19.52 -18.78 8.07
CA MET A 283 19.19 -19.87 7.14
C MET A 283 20.02 -21.14 7.36
N SER A 284 21.29 -21.01 7.79
CA SER A 284 22.11 -22.16 8.12
C SER A 284 21.55 -22.93 9.32
N GLN A 285 21.12 -22.22 10.37
CA GLN A 285 20.47 -22.80 11.55
C GLN A 285 19.11 -23.43 11.22
N VAL A 286 18.27 -22.76 10.42
CA VAL A 286 16.97 -23.31 9.97
C VAL A 286 17.15 -24.59 9.15
N ARG A 287 18.21 -24.67 8.33
CA ARG A 287 18.54 -25.89 7.57
C ARG A 287 19.02 -27.04 8.44
N ILE A 288 19.88 -26.77 9.43
CA ILE A 288 20.30 -27.77 10.43
C ILE A 288 19.08 -28.30 11.19
N PHE A 289 18.17 -27.42 11.59
CA PHE A 289 16.93 -27.78 12.28
C PHE A 289 15.99 -28.63 11.41
N GLY A 290 15.73 -28.19 10.17
CA GLY A 290 14.88 -28.93 9.22
C GLY A 290 15.46 -30.29 8.83
N GLY A 291 16.78 -30.39 8.62
CA GLY A 291 17.47 -31.67 8.39
C GLY A 291 17.39 -32.60 9.59
N SER A 292 17.49 -32.06 10.82
CA SER A 292 17.33 -32.84 12.05
C SER A 292 15.90 -33.40 12.19
N ILE A 293 14.88 -32.62 11.86
CA ILE A 293 13.48 -33.09 11.83
C ILE A 293 13.28 -34.16 10.76
N GLY A 294 13.82 -33.96 9.55
CA GLY A 294 13.74 -34.93 8.46
C GLY A 294 14.38 -36.27 8.85
N ILE A 295 15.62 -36.25 9.35
CA ILE A 295 16.32 -37.46 9.81
C ILE A 295 15.56 -38.13 10.96
N ALA A 296 15.01 -37.38 11.92
CA ALA A 296 14.22 -37.95 13.01
C ALA A 296 12.93 -38.61 12.52
N ALA A 297 12.22 -37.97 11.57
CA ALA A 297 11.00 -38.50 10.97
C ALA A 297 11.29 -39.76 10.13
N SER A 298 12.25 -39.71 9.21
CA SER A 298 12.65 -40.87 8.40
C SER A 298 13.18 -42.01 9.26
N SER A 299 13.92 -41.74 10.34
CA SER A 299 14.37 -42.78 11.28
C SER A 299 13.22 -43.42 12.05
N ALA A 300 12.19 -42.65 12.41
CA ALA A 300 10.99 -43.17 13.07
C ALA A 300 10.13 -44.01 12.12
N ILE A 301 9.96 -43.57 10.86
CA ILE A 301 9.22 -44.28 9.81
C ILE A 301 9.95 -45.58 9.45
N LEU A 302 11.24 -45.49 9.09
CA LEU A 302 12.08 -46.66 8.80
C LEU A 302 12.13 -47.62 10.00
N GLY A 303 12.21 -47.09 11.22
CA GLY A 303 12.19 -47.89 12.45
C GLY A 303 10.84 -48.54 12.78
N ASN A 304 9.74 -48.11 12.16
CA ASN A 304 8.44 -48.77 12.20
C ASN A 304 8.29 -49.81 11.08
N GLU A 305 8.62 -49.45 9.84
CA GLU A 305 8.58 -50.38 8.69
C GLU A 305 9.54 -51.56 8.89
N THR A 306 10.77 -51.30 9.35
CA THR A 306 11.73 -52.37 9.69
C THR A 306 11.18 -53.28 10.79
N ARG A 307 10.39 -52.74 11.75
CA ARG A 307 9.70 -53.54 12.77
C ARG A 307 8.52 -54.34 12.20
N ALA A 308 7.76 -53.77 11.27
CA ALA A 308 6.66 -54.46 10.60
C ALA A 308 7.15 -55.62 9.72
N VAL A 309 8.22 -55.39 8.95
CA VAL A 309 8.84 -56.40 8.08
C VAL A 309 9.55 -57.49 8.90
N LEU A 310 10.32 -57.13 9.94
CA LEU A 310 10.99 -58.13 10.80
C LEU A 310 10.02 -58.88 11.73
N ALA A 311 8.84 -58.34 12.06
CA ALA A 311 7.83 -59.09 12.81
C ALA A 311 7.29 -60.32 12.05
N GLY A 312 7.44 -60.36 10.71
CA GLY A 312 7.10 -61.52 9.89
C GLY A 312 8.24 -62.52 9.65
N ALA A 313 9.48 -62.19 10.02
CA ALA A 313 10.66 -63.01 9.74
C ALA A 313 11.47 -63.28 11.01
N SER A 314 11.49 -64.53 11.45
CA SER A 314 12.22 -65.01 12.64
C SER A 314 13.75 -65.02 12.45
N VAL A 315 14.34 -63.84 12.36
CA VAL A 315 15.79 -63.63 12.27
C VAL A 315 16.40 -63.59 13.68
N PRO A 316 17.34 -64.49 14.04
CA PRO A 316 17.93 -64.52 15.38
C PRO A 316 18.83 -63.30 15.64
N PRO A 317 18.94 -62.81 16.89
CA PRO A 317 19.60 -61.53 17.22
C PRO A 317 21.07 -61.43 16.79
N GLU A 318 21.77 -62.55 16.72
CA GLU A 318 23.18 -62.64 16.33
C GLU A 318 23.42 -62.25 14.86
N ALA A 319 22.42 -62.40 13.99
CA ALA A 319 22.53 -62.01 12.58
C ALA A 319 22.56 -60.49 12.37
N LEU A 320 21.95 -59.70 13.26
CA LEU A 320 22.02 -58.23 13.19
C LEU A 320 23.40 -57.68 13.56
N ALA A 321 24.16 -58.38 14.41
CA ALA A 321 25.48 -57.91 14.86
C ALA A 321 26.54 -57.93 13.74
N ASN A 322 26.40 -58.84 12.76
CA ASN A 322 27.38 -59.00 11.67
C ASN A 322 27.22 -57.98 10.52
N LEU A 323 26.16 -57.16 10.51
CA LEU A 323 25.94 -56.11 9.50
C LEU A 323 26.91 -54.92 9.61
N ALA A 324 27.70 -54.84 10.67
CA ALA A 324 28.72 -53.81 10.89
C ALA A 324 30.13 -54.27 10.47
N SER A 325 30.26 -54.99 9.35
CA SER A 325 31.55 -55.47 8.81
C SER A 325 31.83 -54.93 7.40
N ASP A 326 33.06 -54.48 7.16
CA ASP A 326 33.49 -53.63 6.03
C ASP A 326 33.56 -54.31 4.63
N SER A 327 32.80 -55.38 4.38
CA SER A 327 32.83 -56.09 3.10
C SER A 327 31.47 -56.62 2.64
N LEU A 328 30.52 -55.71 2.41
CA LEU A 328 29.29 -56.02 1.67
C LEU A 328 29.61 -56.36 0.20
N SER A 329 29.02 -57.45 -0.31
CA SER A 329 29.21 -57.87 -1.70
C SER A 329 28.56 -56.88 -2.69
N PRO A 330 28.97 -56.87 -3.98
CA PRO A 330 28.35 -56.01 -4.99
C PRO A 330 26.83 -56.20 -5.13
N GLU A 331 26.34 -57.42 -4.94
CA GLU A 331 24.91 -57.76 -4.96
C GLU A 331 24.17 -57.20 -3.73
N GLN A 332 24.78 -57.26 -2.55
CA GLN A 332 24.22 -56.64 -1.33
C GLN A 332 24.19 -55.12 -1.44
N TRP A 333 25.23 -54.50 -2.01
CA TRP A 333 25.24 -53.07 -2.32
C TRP A 333 24.17 -52.68 -3.36
N ALA A 334 23.93 -53.52 -4.36
CA ALA A 334 22.84 -53.32 -5.31
C ALA A 334 21.47 -53.40 -4.61
N LEU A 335 21.24 -54.41 -3.76
CA LEU A 335 20.00 -54.58 -3.01
C LEU A 335 19.73 -53.39 -2.07
N ILE A 336 20.74 -52.92 -1.34
CA ILE A 336 20.63 -51.73 -0.48
C ILE A 336 20.26 -50.49 -1.30
N ARG A 337 20.87 -50.28 -2.48
CA ARG A 337 20.50 -49.17 -3.37
C ARG A 337 19.06 -49.31 -3.88
N THR A 338 18.60 -50.51 -4.23
CA THR A 338 17.23 -50.75 -4.68
C THR A 338 16.25 -50.41 -3.56
N VAL A 339 16.43 -50.94 -2.35
CA VAL A 339 15.57 -50.64 -1.18
C VAL A 339 15.56 -49.15 -0.85
N TYR A 340 16.72 -48.49 -0.90
CA TYR A 340 16.80 -47.05 -0.65
C TYR A 340 16.11 -46.22 -1.76
N THR A 341 16.17 -46.68 -3.02
CA THR A 341 15.52 -46.04 -4.17
C THR A 341 14.01 -46.24 -4.15
N ASP A 342 13.52 -47.42 -3.78
CA ASP A 342 12.09 -47.71 -3.66
C ASP A 342 11.48 -46.95 -2.48
N ALA A 343 12.16 -46.85 -1.33
CA ALA A 343 11.75 -45.99 -0.22
C ALA A 343 11.66 -44.51 -0.63
N LEU A 344 12.67 -43.99 -1.35
CA LEU A 344 12.67 -42.62 -1.90
C LEU A 344 11.52 -42.38 -2.90
N LYS A 345 11.15 -43.40 -3.67
CA LYS A 345 10.06 -43.37 -4.63
C LYS A 345 8.69 -43.35 -3.93
N GLU A 346 8.52 -44.11 -2.85
CA GLU A 346 7.30 -44.06 -2.02
C GLU A 346 7.17 -42.72 -1.29
N ASP A 347 8.25 -42.22 -0.67
CA ASP A 347 8.29 -40.87 -0.08
C ASP A 347 7.88 -39.79 -1.11
N MET A 348 8.40 -39.89 -2.34
CA MET A 348 8.06 -38.94 -3.42
C MET A 348 6.59 -39.04 -3.84
N ILE A 349 5.99 -40.24 -3.82
CA ILE A 349 4.55 -40.44 -4.08
C ILE A 349 3.71 -39.83 -2.95
N VAL A 350 4.10 -40.03 -1.69
CA VAL A 350 3.43 -39.42 -0.53
C VAL A 350 3.53 -37.90 -0.58
N CYS A 351 4.69 -37.34 -0.88
CA CYS A 351 4.86 -35.89 -1.09
C CYS A 351 3.97 -35.36 -2.21
N CYS A 352 3.87 -36.06 -3.34
CA CYS A 352 2.96 -35.69 -4.44
C CYS A 352 1.48 -35.74 -4.02
N ALA A 353 1.06 -36.74 -3.24
CA ALA A 353 -0.31 -36.85 -2.73
C ALA A 353 -0.65 -35.75 -1.71
N VAL A 354 0.26 -35.45 -0.78
CA VAL A 354 0.12 -34.33 0.17
C VAL A 354 0.09 -32.99 -0.55
N LEU A 355 0.92 -32.80 -1.58
CA LEU A 355 0.91 -31.58 -2.40
C LEU A 355 -0.40 -31.44 -3.19
N ALA A 356 -0.93 -32.52 -3.77
CA ALA A 356 -2.21 -32.51 -4.46
C ALA A 356 -3.36 -32.17 -3.49
N ALA A 357 -3.38 -32.78 -2.30
CA ALA A 357 -4.34 -32.46 -1.25
C ALA A 357 -4.22 -31.00 -0.77
N ALA A 358 -3.01 -30.49 -0.51
CA ALA A 358 -2.78 -29.11 -0.12
C ALA A 358 -3.20 -28.11 -1.22
N THR A 359 -2.95 -28.45 -2.49
CA THR A 359 -3.37 -27.64 -3.65
C THR A 359 -4.89 -27.61 -3.78
N LEU A 360 -5.56 -28.77 -3.67
CA LEU A 360 -7.02 -28.88 -3.69
C LEU A 360 -7.66 -28.18 -2.49
N CYS A 361 -7.11 -28.32 -1.29
CA CYS A 361 -7.52 -27.56 -0.10
C CYS A 361 -7.33 -26.05 -0.30
N THR A 362 -6.23 -25.61 -0.92
CA THR A 362 -6.00 -24.19 -1.24
C THR A 362 -7.07 -23.68 -2.21
N PHE A 363 -7.39 -24.41 -3.28
CA PHE A 363 -8.49 -24.05 -4.19
C PHE A 363 -9.88 -24.08 -3.51
N ALA A 364 -10.12 -25.03 -2.60
CA ALA A 364 -11.38 -25.15 -1.87
C ALA A 364 -11.56 -24.00 -0.85
N VAL A 365 -10.52 -23.68 -0.07
CA VAL A 365 -10.52 -22.55 0.88
C VAL A 365 -10.61 -21.22 0.13
N TYR A 366 -9.91 -21.05 -0.99
CA TYR A 366 -10.00 -19.87 -1.85
C TYR A 366 -11.41 -19.67 -2.42
N ARG A 367 -12.16 -20.75 -2.72
CA ARG A 367 -13.57 -20.67 -3.11
C ARG A 367 -14.52 -20.41 -1.93
N LYS A 368 -14.20 -20.88 -0.73
CA LYS A 368 -15.11 -20.84 0.44
C LYS A 368 -15.02 -19.53 1.24
N ASN A 369 -13.85 -18.89 1.26
CA ASN A 369 -13.60 -17.61 1.95
C ASN A 369 -13.37 -16.46 0.94
N MET A 370 -14.13 -16.42 -0.15
CA MET A 370 -14.07 -15.30 -1.09
C MET A 370 -14.88 -14.10 -0.54
N PHE A 371 -14.35 -13.46 0.51
CA PHE A 371 -14.86 -12.18 0.97
C PHE A 371 -14.91 -11.19 -0.20
N SER A 372 -16.02 -10.48 -0.34
CA SER A 372 -16.07 -9.29 -1.18
C SER A 372 -14.95 -8.33 -0.75
N PHE A 373 -14.34 -7.62 -1.72
CA PHE A 373 -13.37 -6.57 -1.40
C PHE A 373 -13.94 -5.57 -0.37
N GLU A 374 -15.24 -5.34 -0.44
CA GLU A 374 -15.99 -4.48 0.48
C GLU A 374 -16.08 -5.04 1.92
N GLU A 375 -16.26 -6.36 2.07
CA GLU A 375 -16.26 -7.04 3.37
C GLU A 375 -14.86 -7.09 3.97
N MET A 376 -13.86 -7.40 3.13
CA MET A 376 -12.45 -7.44 3.54
C MET A 376 -11.95 -6.06 3.99
N MET A 377 -12.43 -4.98 3.36
CA MET A 377 -12.22 -3.61 3.82
C MET A 377 -13.00 -3.30 5.11
N LYS A 378 -14.30 -3.66 5.20
CA LYS A 378 -15.10 -3.50 6.44
C LYS A 378 -14.47 -4.22 7.64
N GLN A 379 -13.89 -5.40 7.43
CA GLN A 379 -13.21 -6.17 8.47
C GLN A 379 -11.87 -5.53 8.86
N ARG A 380 -11.05 -5.10 7.89
CA ARG A 380 -9.84 -4.31 8.19
C ARG A 380 -10.15 -3.03 8.96
N TYR A 381 -11.20 -2.30 8.61
CA TYR A 381 -11.61 -1.10 9.37
C TYR A 381 -12.07 -1.42 10.80
N ARG A 382 -12.67 -2.60 11.06
CA ARG A 382 -12.97 -3.05 12.43
C ARG A 382 -11.68 -3.42 13.18
N GLU A 383 -10.81 -4.23 12.60
CA GLU A 383 -9.55 -4.66 13.22
C GLU A 383 -8.58 -3.49 13.44
N GLU A 384 -8.51 -2.51 12.53
CA GLU A 384 -7.78 -1.26 12.73
C GLU A 384 -8.47 -0.35 13.75
N GLY A 385 -9.81 -0.32 13.80
CA GLY A 385 -10.57 0.39 14.83
C GLY A 385 -10.34 -0.18 16.23
N GLU A 386 -10.30 -1.50 16.37
CA GLU A 386 -10.00 -2.19 17.64
C GLU A 386 -8.52 -2.07 18.01
N ARG A 387 -7.59 -2.18 17.05
CA ARG A 387 -6.17 -1.86 17.27
C ARG A 387 -5.97 -0.39 17.67
N ARG A 388 -6.73 0.55 17.09
CA ARG A 388 -6.71 1.96 17.51
C ARG A 388 -7.26 2.13 18.93
N ARG A 389 -8.35 1.45 19.33
CA ARG A 389 -8.86 1.48 20.72
C ARG A 389 -7.87 0.86 21.72
N ALA A 390 -7.24 -0.26 21.37
CA ALA A 390 -6.20 -0.88 22.18
C ALA A 390 -4.94 0.00 22.28
N ALA A 391 -4.53 0.63 21.17
CA ALA A 391 -3.46 1.60 21.13
C ALA A 391 -3.79 2.86 21.95
N VAL A 392 -5.03 3.38 21.91
CA VAL A 392 -5.49 4.51 22.74
C VAL A 392 -5.43 4.18 24.22
N ASN A 393 -5.77 2.95 24.64
CA ASN A 393 -5.63 2.53 26.04
C ASN A 393 -4.15 2.36 26.47
N LEU A 394 -3.26 1.98 25.55
CA LEU A 394 -1.81 1.94 25.79
C LEU A 394 -1.18 3.34 25.75
N ASP A 395 -1.65 4.24 24.89
CA ASP A 395 -1.23 5.64 24.83
C ASP A 395 -1.76 6.43 26.02
N ALA A 396 -2.90 6.09 26.62
CA ALA A 396 -3.35 6.66 27.89
C ALA A 396 -2.35 6.37 29.03
N ALA A 397 -1.83 5.13 29.09
CA ALA A 397 -0.77 4.76 30.02
C ALA A 397 0.60 5.41 29.66
N ALA A 398 0.93 5.52 28.36
CA ALA A 398 2.17 6.17 27.92
C ALA A 398 2.13 7.71 28.02
N SER A 399 0.95 8.32 28.01
CA SER A 399 0.72 9.77 28.15
C SER A 399 1.17 10.27 29.52
N ALA A 400 0.87 9.51 30.58
CA ALA A 400 1.33 9.79 31.94
C ALA A 400 2.86 9.78 32.09
N VAL A 401 3.59 9.10 31.20
CA VAL A 401 5.06 9.06 31.19
C VAL A 401 5.66 10.14 30.27
N ARG A 402 4.94 10.55 29.22
CA ARG A 402 5.42 11.53 28.22
C ARG A 402 5.43 12.99 28.73
N THR A 403 4.85 13.26 29.90
CA THR A 403 4.70 14.59 30.53
C THR A 403 6.02 15.32 30.83
N THR A 404 7.18 14.65 30.73
CA THR A 404 8.51 15.23 31.06
C THR A 404 9.38 15.66 29.89
N MET A 405 9.01 15.43 28.61
CA MET A 405 9.81 15.91 27.46
C MET A 405 9.01 16.70 26.42
N SER A 406 9.15 18.03 26.46
CA SER A 406 8.64 18.97 25.46
C SER A 406 9.17 18.64 24.05
N SER A 407 8.25 18.53 23.08
CA SER A 407 8.58 18.18 21.69
C SER A 407 9.44 19.25 21.02
N ALA A 408 10.18 18.88 19.96
CA ALA A 408 10.95 19.86 19.19
C ALA A 408 10.09 20.92 18.47
N MET A 409 8.77 20.70 18.38
CA MET A 409 7.80 21.69 17.89
C MET A 409 7.36 22.62 19.01
N ALA A 410 6.99 22.07 20.17
CA ALA A 410 6.65 22.82 21.38
C ALA A 410 7.74 23.83 21.76
N LYS A 411 9.01 23.39 21.81
CA LYS A 411 10.18 24.25 22.09
C LYS A 411 10.42 25.40 21.10
N ARG A 412 9.79 25.39 19.91
CA ARG A 412 9.91 26.47 18.90
C ARG A 412 8.73 27.44 18.94
N LEU A 413 7.65 27.07 19.64
CA LEU A 413 6.44 27.87 19.82
C LEU A 413 6.38 28.45 21.25
N GLU A 414 7.00 27.79 22.22
CA GLU A 414 7.26 28.30 23.57
C GLU A 414 7.87 29.72 23.53
N GLY A 415 7.27 30.64 24.27
CA GLY A 415 7.66 32.06 24.31
C GLY A 415 7.03 32.95 23.22
N LYS A 416 6.45 32.39 22.15
CA LYS A 416 5.92 33.17 21.02
C LYS A 416 4.57 33.84 21.31
N THR A 417 4.33 34.95 20.62
CA THR A 417 3.02 35.60 20.52
C THR A 417 2.37 35.34 19.15
N ILE A 418 1.16 34.79 19.14
CA ILE A 418 0.43 34.38 17.94
C ILE A 418 -0.87 35.18 17.85
N VAL A 419 -1.06 35.92 16.75
CA VAL A 419 -2.31 36.60 16.42
C VAL A 419 -3.12 35.70 15.48
N ILE A 420 -4.38 35.42 15.82
CA ILE A 420 -5.29 34.64 14.97
C ILE A 420 -6.53 35.48 14.67
N THR A 421 -6.74 35.81 13.40
CA THR A 421 -7.92 36.55 12.96
C THR A 421 -9.09 35.61 12.68
N GLY A 422 -10.30 36.02 13.05
CA GLY A 422 -11.51 35.19 12.90
C GLY A 422 -11.61 34.05 13.92
N ALA A 423 -10.96 34.17 15.08
CA ALA A 423 -10.83 33.09 16.06
C ALA A 423 -12.14 32.66 16.77
N SER A 424 -13.26 33.32 16.52
CA SER A 424 -14.54 33.04 17.21
C SER A 424 -15.23 31.72 16.83
N SER A 425 -14.83 31.07 15.73
CA SER A 425 -15.37 29.79 15.26
C SER A 425 -14.48 29.15 14.20
N GLY A 426 -14.85 27.94 13.76
CA GLY A 426 -14.20 27.24 12.63
C GLY A 426 -12.69 27.07 12.80
N ILE A 427 -11.96 27.13 11.69
CA ILE A 427 -10.50 26.93 11.62
C ILE A 427 -9.77 27.85 12.61
N GLY A 428 -10.16 29.12 12.72
CA GLY A 428 -9.53 30.07 13.63
C GLY A 428 -9.67 29.71 15.11
N ARG A 429 -10.83 29.16 15.52
CA ARG A 429 -11.00 28.61 16.88
C ARG A 429 -10.08 27.43 17.08
N SER A 430 -10.07 26.47 16.16
CA SER A 430 -9.25 25.26 16.28
C SER A 430 -7.75 25.55 16.26
N CYS A 431 -7.28 26.52 15.48
CA CYS A 431 -5.90 27.01 15.55
C CYS A 431 -5.53 27.48 16.96
N ALA A 432 -6.43 28.18 17.66
CA ALA A 432 -6.17 28.64 19.03
C ALA A 432 -6.00 27.49 20.02
N PHE A 433 -6.86 26.46 19.93
CA PHE A 433 -6.72 25.25 20.73
C PHE A 433 -5.46 24.47 20.38
N GLU A 434 -5.17 24.25 19.09
CA GLU A 434 -4.05 23.41 18.67
C GLU A 434 -2.69 24.07 18.99
N PHE A 435 -2.58 25.39 18.86
CA PHE A 435 -1.39 26.11 19.36
C PHE A 435 -1.21 25.95 20.87
N ALA A 436 -2.29 26.06 21.65
CA ALA A 436 -2.24 25.91 23.10
C ALA A 436 -1.89 24.48 23.55
N ARG A 437 -2.46 23.46 22.89
CA ARG A 437 -2.17 22.03 23.11
C ARG A 437 -0.74 21.66 22.76
N THR A 438 -0.24 22.13 21.61
CA THR A 438 1.11 21.86 21.14
C THR A 438 2.16 22.56 22.03
N ALA A 439 1.91 23.77 22.52
CA ALA A 439 2.85 24.55 23.34
C ALA A 439 2.20 25.10 24.62
N PRO A 440 1.91 24.23 25.62
CA PRO A 440 1.19 24.62 26.84
C PRO A 440 2.05 25.42 27.84
N LYS A 441 3.20 25.96 27.42
CA LYS A 441 4.14 26.70 28.26
C LYS A 441 4.59 28.00 27.58
N HIS A 442 4.47 29.09 28.32
CA HIS A 442 4.90 30.44 27.97
C HIS A 442 4.41 30.95 26.59
N LEU A 443 3.29 30.42 26.10
CA LEU A 443 2.70 30.85 24.83
C LEU A 443 1.73 32.01 25.05
N LYS A 444 1.65 32.93 24.09
CA LYS A 444 0.69 34.04 24.09
C LYS A 444 -0.18 33.97 22.84
N LEU A 445 -1.50 33.97 23.02
CA LEU A 445 -2.48 33.97 21.96
C LEU A 445 -3.27 35.28 21.98
N VAL A 446 -3.30 36.00 20.86
CA VAL A 446 -4.18 37.15 20.64
C VAL A 446 -5.27 36.70 19.68
N LEU A 447 -6.47 36.50 20.21
CA LEU A 447 -7.60 35.98 19.45
C LEU A 447 -8.46 37.16 19.02
N THR A 448 -8.66 37.36 17.71
CA THR A 448 -9.39 38.52 17.19
C THR A 448 -10.61 38.10 16.38
N ALA A 449 -11.75 38.75 16.65
CA ALA A 449 -13.00 38.62 15.90
C ALA A 449 -14.01 39.67 16.39
N ARG A 450 -15.11 39.85 15.65
CA ARG A 450 -16.24 40.72 16.02
C ARG A 450 -17.01 40.22 17.25
N ARG A 451 -17.13 38.89 17.41
CA ARG A 451 -17.88 38.23 18.50
C ARG A 451 -17.01 38.07 19.75
N VAL A 452 -16.75 39.16 20.47
CA VAL A 452 -15.80 39.17 21.61
C VAL A 452 -16.17 38.19 22.73
N ASP A 453 -17.45 37.95 22.99
CA ASP A 453 -17.86 37.05 24.08
C ASP A 453 -17.53 35.59 23.78
N ARG A 454 -17.64 35.16 22.51
CA ARG A 454 -17.12 33.84 22.06
C ARG A 454 -15.61 33.72 22.25
N LEU A 455 -14.86 34.81 22.09
CA LEU A 455 -13.41 34.81 22.33
C LEU A 455 -13.08 34.67 23.82
N LYS A 456 -13.89 35.27 24.71
CA LYS A 456 -13.76 35.08 26.18
C LYS A 456 -14.09 33.64 26.59
N GLU A 457 -15.13 33.04 26.02
CA GLU A 457 -15.46 31.61 26.21
C GLU A 457 -14.30 30.71 25.77
N ILE A 458 -13.74 30.95 24.58
CA ILE A 458 -12.58 30.19 24.07
C ILE A 458 -11.35 30.38 24.95
N ALA A 459 -11.08 31.60 25.43
CA ALA A 459 -9.98 31.87 26.35
C ALA A 459 -10.14 31.13 27.70
N ALA A 460 -11.36 31.04 28.22
CA ALA A 460 -11.66 30.25 29.42
C ALA A 460 -11.47 28.74 29.16
N GLN A 461 -11.99 28.21 28.05
CA GLN A 461 -11.83 26.81 27.65
C GLN A 461 -10.35 26.42 27.46
N ILE A 462 -9.54 27.25 26.81
CA ILE A 462 -8.10 27.02 26.65
C ILE A 462 -7.41 27.01 28.03
N LYS A 463 -7.75 27.97 28.91
CA LYS A 463 -7.18 28.01 30.27
C LYS A 463 -7.57 26.77 31.10
N GLU A 464 -8.80 26.28 30.97
CA GLU A 464 -9.28 25.06 31.61
C GLU A 464 -8.54 23.81 31.08
N GLU A 465 -8.30 23.74 29.77
CA GLU A 465 -7.68 22.58 29.12
C GLU A 465 -6.15 22.47 29.33
N VAL A 466 -5.41 23.60 29.28
CA VAL A 466 -3.92 23.57 29.35
C VAL A 466 -3.32 24.37 30.52
N GLY A 467 -4.14 25.01 31.36
CA GLY A 467 -3.70 25.75 32.54
C GLY A 467 -3.10 27.14 32.25
N ASP A 468 -2.49 27.75 33.28
CA ASP A 468 -1.93 29.11 33.24
C ASP A 468 -0.68 29.29 32.34
N GLY A 469 -0.20 28.22 31.71
CA GLY A 469 0.98 28.26 30.83
C GLY A 469 0.74 28.97 29.49
N VAL A 470 -0.52 29.15 29.09
CA VAL A 470 -0.92 29.88 27.87
C VAL A 470 -1.72 31.13 28.25
N LYS A 471 -1.21 32.31 27.88
CA LYS A 471 -1.91 33.59 28.06
C LYS A 471 -2.77 33.88 26.83
N VAL A 472 -4.08 34.05 27.03
CA VAL A 472 -5.02 34.35 25.94
C VAL A 472 -5.59 35.76 26.10
N LEU A 473 -5.50 36.57 25.06
CA LEU A 473 -6.07 37.92 24.97
C LEU A 473 -7.20 37.97 23.92
N PRO A 474 -8.48 38.00 24.34
CA PRO A 474 -9.61 38.29 23.48
C PRO A 474 -9.59 39.76 23.01
N VAL A 475 -9.66 40.00 21.69
CA VAL A 475 -9.75 41.35 21.12
C VAL A 475 -10.94 41.45 20.16
N ALA A 476 -11.81 42.42 20.41
CA ALA A 476 -12.85 42.80 19.45
C ALA A 476 -12.19 43.51 18.27
N LEU A 477 -12.31 42.93 17.07
CA LEU A 477 -11.74 43.48 15.83
C LEU A 477 -12.58 43.06 14.63
N ASP A 478 -12.96 44.03 13.79
CA ASP A 478 -13.34 43.77 12.40
C ASP A 478 -12.14 44.04 11.48
N VAL A 479 -11.70 43.02 10.74
CA VAL A 479 -10.60 43.17 9.77
C VAL A 479 -11.02 43.96 8.52
N ALA A 480 -12.34 44.08 8.27
CA ALA A 480 -12.86 44.90 7.19
C ALA A 480 -12.77 46.42 7.49
N ASP A 481 -12.55 46.81 8.75
CA ASP A 481 -12.39 48.21 9.17
C ASP A 481 -10.90 48.61 9.22
N PRO A 482 -10.43 49.47 8.29
CA PRO A 482 -9.02 49.85 8.25
C PRO A 482 -8.55 50.68 9.46
N GLU A 483 -9.43 51.40 10.15
CA GLU A 483 -9.04 52.17 11.34
C GLU A 483 -8.82 51.27 12.55
N GLN A 484 -9.71 50.29 12.76
CA GLN A 484 -9.51 49.29 13.81
C GLN A 484 -8.21 48.49 13.59
N VAL A 485 -7.92 48.12 12.33
CA VAL A 485 -6.68 47.42 11.98
C VAL A 485 -5.43 48.31 12.16
N ARG A 486 -5.49 49.61 11.81
CA ARG A 486 -4.42 50.57 12.12
C ARG A 486 -4.16 50.71 13.62
N GLY A 487 -5.24 50.79 14.41
CA GLY A 487 -5.15 50.91 15.87
C GLY A 487 -4.71 49.62 16.58
N PHE A 488 -4.90 48.45 15.95
CA PHE A 488 -4.74 47.13 16.58
C PHE A 488 -3.40 46.96 17.33
N VAL A 489 -2.27 47.10 16.63
CA VAL A 489 -0.94 46.85 17.23
C VAL A 489 -0.63 47.82 18.36
N GLY A 490 -0.98 49.10 18.20
CA GLY A 490 -0.79 50.12 19.24
C GLY A 490 -1.67 49.86 20.47
N GLY A 491 -2.88 49.33 20.26
CA GLY A 491 -3.84 48.99 21.31
C GLY A 491 -3.52 47.70 22.09
N LEU A 492 -2.59 46.86 21.61
CA LEU A 492 -2.17 45.66 22.36
C LEU A 492 -1.43 46.04 23.64
N PRO A 493 -1.65 45.33 24.77
CA PRO A 493 -0.81 45.44 25.96
C PRO A 493 0.66 45.10 25.64
N GLU A 494 1.59 45.74 26.33
CA GLU A 494 3.04 45.61 26.06
C GLU A 494 3.51 44.15 25.96
N GLU A 495 3.01 43.27 26.84
CA GLU A 495 3.39 41.86 26.83
C GLU A 495 2.97 41.08 25.57
N PHE A 496 1.97 41.58 24.81
CA PHE A 496 1.46 40.99 23.57
C PHE A 496 1.91 41.74 22.31
N ARG A 497 2.59 42.89 22.41
CA ARG A 497 3.04 43.69 21.24
C ARG A 497 4.12 42.99 20.41
N SER A 498 4.94 42.14 21.02
CA SER A 498 5.96 41.35 20.32
C SER A 498 5.32 40.14 19.61
N ILE A 499 4.54 40.41 18.56
CA ILE A 499 3.94 39.39 17.68
C ILE A 499 5.07 38.60 16.97
N ASP A 500 4.92 37.27 16.91
CA ASP A 500 5.81 36.34 16.20
C ASP A 500 5.14 35.65 15.01
N VAL A 501 3.84 35.40 15.12
CA VAL A 501 3.04 34.68 14.12
C VAL A 501 1.74 35.45 13.88
N LEU A 502 1.41 35.71 12.61
CA LEU A 502 0.11 36.21 12.17
C LEU A 502 -0.59 35.13 11.35
N VAL A 503 -1.72 34.64 11.84
CA VAL A 503 -2.63 33.76 11.10
C VAL A 503 -3.80 34.58 10.57
N ASN A 504 -3.73 34.92 9.28
CA ASN A 504 -4.81 35.56 8.55
C ASN A 504 -5.85 34.51 8.14
N ASN A 505 -6.73 34.17 9.09
CA ASN A 505 -7.81 33.20 8.91
C ASN A 505 -9.18 33.86 8.69
N ALA A 506 -9.39 35.11 9.12
CA ALA A 506 -10.65 35.82 8.93
C ALA A 506 -11.02 35.91 7.44
N GLY A 507 -12.14 35.30 7.07
CA GLY A 507 -12.66 35.31 5.71
C GLY A 507 -14.04 34.66 5.64
N LEU A 508 -14.74 34.91 4.54
CA LEU A 508 -16.11 34.45 4.32
C LEU A 508 -16.43 34.32 2.83
N VAL A 509 -17.55 33.66 2.56
CA VAL A 509 -18.23 33.66 1.25
C VAL A 509 -19.68 34.06 1.47
N LYS A 510 -20.29 34.67 0.46
CA LYS A 510 -21.72 35.01 0.44
C LYS A 510 -22.35 34.52 -0.85
N GLY A 511 -23.48 33.82 -0.72
CA GLY A 511 -24.31 33.37 -1.81
C GLY A 511 -23.70 32.27 -2.70
N VAL A 512 -24.46 31.98 -3.75
CA VAL A 512 -24.12 31.10 -4.88
C VAL A 512 -24.61 31.68 -6.22
N ALA A 513 -25.00 32.97 -6.22
CA ALA A 513 -25.52 33.66 -7.38
C ALA A 513 -24.50 33.65 -8.53
N ARG A 514 -25.00 33.68 -9.76
CA ARG A 514 -24.20 33.87 -10.96
C ARG A 514 -24.22 35.35 -11.32
N ALA A 515 -23.34 35.77 -12.23
CA ALA A 515 -23.40 37.11 -12.78
C ALA A 515 -24.45 37.16 -13.90
N PRO A 516 -25.27 38.24 -14.00
CA PRO A 516 -25.18 39.49 -13.26
C PRO A 516 -25.87 39.54 -11.87
N GLU A 517 -26.53 38.47 -11.40
CA GLU A 517 -27.39 38.48 -10.20
C GLU A 517 -26.66 38.50 -8.84
N ILE A 518 -25.39 38.91 -8.78
CA ILE A 518 -24.61 38.96 -7.53
C ILE A 518 -24.81 40.33 -6.87
N ALA A 519 -25.29 40.33 -5.61
CA ALA A 519 -25.48 41.56 -4.84
C ALA A 519 -24.16 42.32 -4.60
N GLU A 520 -24.18 43.64 -4.73
CA GLU A 520 -22.99 44.47 -4.60
C GLU A 520 -22.41 44.45 -3.18
N GLU A 521 -23.28 44.37 -2.17
CA GLU A 521 -22.92 44.27 -0.76
C GLU A 521 -22.14 42.98 -0.48
N ASP A 522 -22.53 41.88 -1.12
CA ASP A 522 -21.84 40.59 -1.01
C ASP A 522 -20.48 40.61 -1.72
N ILE A 523 -20.36 41.33 -2.84
CA ILE A 523 -19.06 41.59 -3.50
C ILE A 523 -18.14 42.37 -2.57
N ASN A 524 -18.64 43.51 -2.07
CA ASN A 524 -17.89 44.45 -1.25
C ASN A 524 -17.41 43.78 0.06
N VAL A 525 -18.28 43.10 0.80
CA VAL A 525 -17.91 42.45 2.08
C VAL A 525 -16.91 41.29 1.89
N MET A 526 -17.00 40.53 0.80
CA MET A 526 -16.03 39.48 0.48
C MET A 526 -14.65 40.06 0.17
N PHE A 527 -14.55 41.11 -0.66
CA PHE A 527 -13.25 41.77 -0.92
C PHE A 527 -12.69 42.48 0.32
N GLN A 528 -13.54 43.19 1.07
CA GLN A 528 -13.15 43.91 2.28
C GLN A 528 -12.56 42.97 3.33
N THR A 529 -13.19 41.81 3.56
CA THR A 529 -12.73 40.83 4.55
C THR A 529 -11.55 40.01 4.03
N ASN A 530 -11.73 39.33 2.89
CA ASN A 530 -10.79 38.29 2.43
C ASN A 530 -9.49 38.88 1.87
N VAL A 531 -9.54 40.08 1.28
CA VAL A 531 -8.41 40.68 0.56
C VAL A 531 -7.86 41.88 1.33
N THR A 532 -8.61 42.98 1.42
CA THR A 532 -8.05 44.21 2.02
C THR A 532 -7.82 44.07 3.52
N GLY A 533 -8.68 43.36 4.25
CA GLY A 533 -8.50 43.10 5.68
C GLY A 533 -7.26 42.26 5.97
N LEU A 534 -7.02 41.20 5.18
CA LEU A 534 -5.81 40.39 5.23
C LEU A 534 -4.55 41.22 4.92
N ILE A 535 -4.60 42.06 3.88
CA ILE A 535 -3.48 42.94 3.50
C ILE A 535 -3.22 43.98 4.60
N ASN A 536 -4.26 44.61 5.16
CA ASN A 536 -4.14 45.62 6.21
C ASN A 536 -3.55 45.01 7.50
N MET A 537 -4.02 43.83 7.92
CA MET A 537 -3.46 43.10 9.06
C MET A 537 -1.99 42.76 8.84
N THR A 538 -1.65 42.34 7.62
CA THR A 538 -0.27 42.05 7.23
C THR A 538 0.60 43.30 7.28
N GLN A 539 0.15 44.44 6.74
CA GLN A 539 0.86 45.71 6.79
C GLN A 539 1.01 46.27 8.21
N ALA A 540 0.04 46.04 9.10
CA ALA A 540 0.12 46.47 10.50
C ALA A 540 1.17 45.67 11.30
N VAL A 541 1.29 44.36 11.05
CA VAL A 541 2.21 43.47 11.80
C VAL A 541 3.62 43.42 11.21
N LEU A 542 3.77 43.51 9.88
CA LEU A 542 5.06 43.38 9.19
C LEU A 542 6.19 44.31 9.70
N PRO A 543 5.93 45.57 10.13
CA PRO A 543 6.94 46.41 10.76
C PRO A 543 7.57 45.78 12.02
N ILE A 544 6.79 45.07 12.85
CA ILE A 544 7.27 44.38 14.05
C ILE A 544 8.26 43.27 13.66
N PHE A 545 7.93 42.51 12.61
CA PHE A 545 8.80 41.47 12.09
C PHE A 545 10.09 42.02 11.49
N LYS A 546 10.01 43.14 10.74
CA LYS A 546 11.16 43.81 10.11
C LYS A 546 12.09 44.52 11.12
N ALA A 547 11.56 45.01 12.25
CA ALA A 547 12.33 45.70 13.28
C ALA A 547 13.26 44.78 14.11
N ARG A 548 13.14 43.46 13.96
CA ARG A 548 13.95 42.47 14.69
C ARG A 548 15.37 42.36 14.09
N PRO A 549 16.39 42.02 14.90
CA PRO A 549 17.77 41.89 14.44
C PRO A 549 17.96 40.80 13.37
N ASP A 550 19.13 40.78 12.76
CA ASP A 550 19.55 39.84 11.72
C ASP A 550 18.66 39.77 10.46
N GLY A 551 18.06 40.90 10.07
CA GLY A 551 17.18 40.97 8.89
C GLY A 551 15.74 40.53 9.17
N GLY A 552 15.23 40.79 10.37
CA GLY A 552 13.84 40.53 10.76
C GLY A 552 13.53 39.06 11.07
N ALA A 553 12.40 38.81 11.72
CA ALA A 553 11.91 37.45 11.99
C ALA A 553 10.41 37.43 12.31
N GLY A 554 9.66 36.53 11.69
CA GLY A 554 8.24 36.33 11.95
C GLY A 554 7.59 35.39 10.94
N ASP A 555 6.37 34.97 11.22
CA ASP A 555 5.61 34.03 10.41
C ASP A 555 4.28 34.66 9.96
N ILE A 556 4.02 34.73 8.66
CA ILE A 556 2.73 35.11 8.07
C ILE A 556 2.11 33.86 7.46
N ILE A 557 0.94 33.48 7.95
CA ILE A 557 0.18 32.31 7.48
C ILE A 557 -1.17 32.81 6.96
N ASN A 558 -1.37 32.73 5.66
CA ASN A 558 -2.61 33.12 4.99
C ASN A 558 -3.46 31.87 4.73
N ILE A 559 -4.72 31.89 5.16
CA ILE A 559 -5.67 30.83 4.82
C ILE A 559 -6.29 31.16 3.46
N GLY A 560 -5.81 30.52 2.41
CA GLY A 560 -6.33 30.59 1.04
C GLY A 560 -7.56 29.71 0.85
N SER A 561 -7.63 28.97 -0.27
CA SER A 561 -8.56 27.89 -0.59
C SER A 561 -8.22 27.29 -1.97
N ILE A 562 -8.62 26.04 -2.25
CA ILE A 562 -8.66 25.50 -3.63
C ILE A 562 -9.36 26.46 -4.62
N ALA A 563 -10.35 27.24 -4.16
CA ALA A 563 -11.03 28.26 -4.96
C ALA A 563 -10.11 29.34 -5.56
N GLY A 564 -8.94 29.59 -4.95
CA GLY A 564 -7.92 30.51 -5.47
C GLY A 564 -7.06 29.92 -6.60
N ARG A 565 -7.17 28.61 -6.86
CA ARG A 565 -6.44 27.89 -7.92
C ARG A 565 -7.36 27.37 -9.02
N GLU A 566 -8.54 26.88 -8.65
CA GLU A 566 -9.52 26.28 -9.56
C GLU A 566 -10.87 27.00 -9.41
N PRO A 567 -11.20 27.95 -10.31
CA PRO A 567 -12.47 28.67 -10.29
C PRO A 567 -13.66 27.77 -10.59
N TYR A 568 -14.81 28.04 -9.97
CA TYR A 568 -16.05 27.27 -10.18
C TYR A 568 -17.31 28.16 -10.27
N ALA A 569 -18.35 27.63 -10.92
CA ALA A 569 -19.63 28.33 -11.13
C ALA A 569 -20.37 28.59 -9.80
N GLY A 570 -20.91 29.79 -9.62
CA GLY A 570 -21.53 30.21 -8.34
C GLY A 570 -20.50 30.49 -7.22
N GLY A 571 -19.24 30.72 -7.59
CA GLY A 571 -18.15 31.12 -6.69
C GLY A 571 -17.26 32.22 -7.24
N SER A 572 -17.62 32.90 -8.34
CA SER A 572 -16.76 33.84 -9.08
C SER A 572 -16.02 34.85 -8.20
N ILE A 573 -16.75 35.54 -7.32
CA ILE A 573 -16.18 36.54 -6.41
C ILE A 573 -15.27 35.90 -5.36
N TYR A 574 -15.72 34.80 -4.74
CA TYR A 574 -14.90 34.10 -3.74
C TYR A 574 -13.60 33.57 -4.34
N CYS A 575 -13.66 32.96 -5.53
CA CYS A 575 -12.50 32.51 -6.29
C CYS A 575 -11.55 33.68 -6.59
N ALA A 576 -12.09 34.83 -7.05
CA ALA A 576 -11.30 36.03 -7.28
C ALA A 576 -10.62 36.55 -5.99
N THR A 577 -11.32 36.57 -4.85
CA THR A 577 -10.70 36.98 -3.58
C THR A 577 -9.59 36.03 -3.14
N LYS A 578 -9.76 34.71 -3.29
CA LYS A 578 -8.74 33.72 -2.92
C LYS A 578 -7.57 33.68 -3.91
N ALA A 579 -7.80 33.92 -5.19
CA ALA A 579 -6.73 34.13 -6.17
C ALA A 579 -5.91 35.40 -5.86
N ALA A 580 -6.55 36.46 -5.37
CA ALA A 580 -5.86 37.67 -4.91
C ALA A 580 -5.03 37.41 -3.63
N VAL A 581 -5.53 36.63 -2.67
CA VAL A 581 -4.76 36.19 -1.49
C VAL A 581 -3.52 35.39 -1.91
N ARG A 582 -3.67 34.45 -2.84
CA ARG A 582 -2.56 33.68 -3.41
C ARG A 582 -1.49 34.57 -4.05
N ALA A 583 -1.90 35.43 -4.98
CA ALA A 583 -1.00 36.34 -5.68
C ALA A 583 -0.28 37.30 -4.72
N PHE A 584 -0.99 37.84 -3.72
CA PHE A 584 -0.39 38.67 -2.67
C PHE A 584 0.63 37.88 -1.84
N THR A 585 0.32 36.62 -1.48
CA THR A 585 1.21 35.77 -0.67
C THR A 585 2.50 35.45 -1.41
N ASP A 586 2.41 35.08 -2.70
CA ASP A 586 3.57 34.79 -3.54
C ASP A 586 4.42 36.03 -3.85
N ALA A 587 3.81 37.20 -4.04
CA ALA A 587 4.53 38.46 -4.19
C ALA A 587 5.25 38.87 -2.90
N LEU A 588 4.56 38.86 -1.76
CA LEU A 588 5.12 39.20 -0.45
C LEU A 588 6.28 38.28 -0.05
N ARG A 589 6.21 36.99 -0.41
CA ARG A 589 7.32 36.04 -0.19
C ARG A 589 8.58 36.44 -0.97
N GLN A 590 8.43 36.97 -2.19
CA GLN A 590 9.54 37.47 -3.01
C GLN A 590 10.09 38.80 -2.47
N GLU A 591 9.23 39.73 -2.08
CA GLU A 591 9.63 41.00 -1.43
C GLU A 591 10.45 40.80 -0.15
N LEU A 592 10.17 39.73 0.59
CA LEU A 592 10.80 39.40 1.86
C LEU A 592 11.97 38.41 1.76
N ILE A 593 12.43 38.05 0.56
CA ILE A 593 13.47 37.02 0.34
C ILE A 593 14.81 37.32 1.04
N ALA A 594 15.13 38.60 1.26
CA ALA A 594 16.33 39.05 1.97
C ALA A 594 16.17 39.10 3.50
N THR A 595 15.03 38.67 4.03
CA THR A 595 14.69 38.68 5.46
C THR A 595 14.60 37.25 6.02
N ARG A 596 14.50 37.08 7.35
CA ARG A 596 14.14 35.79 7.96
C ARG A 596 12.63 35.67 8.29
N ILE A 597 11.79 36.43 7.58
CA ILE A 597 10.33 36.41 7.72
C ILE A 597 9.77 35.35 6.76
N ARG A 598 8.96 34.43 7.28
CA ARG A 598 8.36 33.33 6.50
C ARG A 598 6.94 33.71 6.07
N VAL A 599 6.61 33.51 4.80
CA VAL A 599 5.28 33.75 4.24
C VAL A 599 4.73 32.45 3.66
N MET A 600 3.58 31.99 4.15
CA MET A 600 3.03 30.66 3.91
C MET A 600 1.54 30.75 3.56
N GLU A 601 1.09 29.95 2.59
CA GLU A 601 -0.32 29.79 2.22
C GLU A 601 -0.80 28.37 2.51
N ILE A 602 -1.98 28.25 3.11
CA ILE A 602 -2.69 26.98 3.31
C ILE A 602 -4.02 27.08 2.58
N ASP A 603 -4.25 26.15 1.65
CA ASP A 603 -5.42 26.07 0.78
C ASP A 603 -6.28 24.84 1.11
N PRO A 604 -7.34 25.00 1.91
CA PRO A 604 -8.30 23.93 2.15
C PRO A 604 -9.26 23.72 0.96
N GLY A 605 -9.69 22.46 0.81
CA GLY A 605 -10.89 22.04 0.10
C GLY A 605 -12.17 22.24 0.91
N GLN A 606 -13.07 21.26 0.91
CA GLN A 606 -14.26 21.25 1.76
C GLN A 606 -13.88 21.06 3.23
N VAL A 607 -14.19 22.06 4.06
CA VAL A 607 -14.06 22.02 5.52
C VAL A 607 -15.41 22.30 6.17
N GLU A 608 -15.91 21.41 7.03
CA GLU A 608 -17.19 21.57 7.71
C GLU A 608 -17.11 22.59 8.85
N THR A 609 -17.57 23.81 8.58
CA THR A 609 -17.56 24.92 9.54
C THR A 609 -18.79 25.82 9.36
N GLU A 610 -18.92 26.86 10.21
CA GLU A 610 -19.88 27.96 10.01
C GLU A 610 -19.78 28.63 8.61
N PHE A 611 -18.70 28.42 7.85
CA PHE A 611 -18.49 28.97 6.50
C PHE A 611 -19.69 28.76 5.55
N SER A 612 -20.24 27.54 5.48
CA SER A 612 -21.40 27.28 4.61
C SER A 612 -22.71 27.85 5.19
N VAL A 613 -22.82 28.00 6.52
CA VAL A 613 -23.95 28.68 7.15
C VAL A 613 -23.93 30.18 6.81
N VAL A 614 -22.76 30.81 6.84
CA VAL A 614 -22.57 32.21 6.42
C VAL A 614 -22.84 32.38 4.92
N ARG A 615 -22.41 31.41 4.09
CA ARG A 615 -22.66 31.36 2.64
C ARG A 615 -24.15 31.46 2.30
N PHE A 616 -24.97 30.70 3.01
CA PHE A 616 -26.41 30.64 2.79
C PHE A 616 -27.22 31.51 3.78
N TYR A 617 -26.61 32.58 4.29
CA TYR A 617 -27.29 33.61 5.11
C TYR A 617 -28.01 33.07 6.36
N GLY A 618 -27.50 31.97 6.94
CA GLY A 618 -28.10 31.30 8.10
C GLY A 618 -28.92 30.05 7.78
N ASP A 619 -29.17 29.74 6.50
CA ASP A 619 -29.86 28.52 6.09
C ASP A 619 -28.98 27.28 6.31
N LYS A 620 -29.19 26.66 7.49
CA LYS A 620 -28.46 25.46 7.89
C LYS A 620 -28.77 24.26 6.98
N SER A 621 -29.99 24.13 6.47
CA SER A 621 -30.35 23.00 5.58
C SER A 621 -29.51 23.02 4.30
N LYS A 622 -29.34 24.19 3.67
CA LYS A 622 -28.43 24.34 2.53
C LYS A 622 -26.96 24.17 2.90
N ALA A 623 -26.56 24.56 4.11
CA ALA A 623 -25.18 24.37 4.58
C ALA A 623 -24.85 22.87 4.77
N ASP A 624 -25.70 22.12 5.46
CA ASP A 624 -25.54 20.69 5.73
C ASP A 624 -25.56 19.89 4.40
N ALA A 625 -26.39 20.29 3.43
CA ALA A 625 -26.43 19.70 2.08
C ALA A 625 -25.10 19.82 1.30
N VAL A 626 -24.24 20.79 1.61
CA VAL A 626 -22.90 20.89 0.99
C VAL A 626 -22.06 19.65 1.33
N TYR A 627 -22.20 19.11 2.54
CA TYR A 627 -21.41 18.00 3.07
C TYR A 627 -22.12 16.64 3.02
N ALA A 628 -23.43 16.62 2.77
CA ALA A 628 -24.23 15.39 2.66
C ALA A 628 -23.61 14.33 1.72
N GLY A 629 -23.52 13.08 2.20
CA GLY A 629 -22.91 11.96 1.49
C GLY A 629 -21.38 11.97 1.44
N CYS A 630 -20.71 12.88 2.14
CA CYS A 630 -19.25 13.07 2.13
C CYS A 630 -18.65 13.00 3.54
N ASP A 631 -17.32 12.97 3.63
CA ASP A 631 -16.56 13.05 4.89
C ASP A 631 -15.59 14.25 4.76
N PRO A 632 -16.06 15.49 5.01
CA PRO A 632 -15.28 16.72 4.82
C PRO A 632 -14.13 16.83 5.83
N LEU A 633 -13.18 17.74 5.56
CA LEU A 633 -12.19 18.11 6.57
C LEU A 633 -12.89 18.82 7.74
N THR A 634 -12.30 18.72 8.92
CA THR A 634 -12.70 19.45 10.11
C THR A 634 -11.86 20.73 10.27
N PRO A 635 -12.30 21.69 11.11
CA PRO A 635 -11.46 22.78 11.59
C PRO A 635 -10.09 22.33 12.13
N ASP A 636 -10.05 21.17 12.78
CA ASP A 636 -8.87 20.66 13.49
C ASP A 636 -7.81 20.15 12.50
N ASP A 637 -8.22 19.49 11.40
CA ASP A 637 -7.30 19.07 10.32
C ASP A 637 -6.51 20.25 9.74
N ILE A 638 -7.13 21.42 9.61
CA ILE A 638 -6.46 22.63 9.12
C ILE A 638 -5.60 23.26 10.22
N ALA A 639 -6.05 23.22 11.47
CA ALA A 639 -5.30 23.71 12.62
C ALA A 639 -3.98 22.95 12.81
N GLU A 640 -3.98 21.62 12.68
CA GLU A 640 -2.77 20.80 12.72
C GLU A 640 -1.74 21.26 11.68
N VAL A 641 -2.17 21.57 10.45
CA VAL A 641 -1.26 22.06 9.40
C VAL A 641 -0.75 23.47 9.71
N VAL A 642 -1.60 24.39 10.20
CA VAL A 642 -1.20 25.74 10.64
C VAL A 642 -0.11 25.67 11.72
N VAL A 643 -0.30 24.83 12.75
CA VAL A 643 0.66 24.66 13.84
C VAL A 643 1.92 23.93 13.36
N PHE A 644 1.79 22.94 12.46
CA PHE A 644 2.91 22.26 11.83
C PHE A 644 3.84 23.23 11.09
N VAL A 645 3.31 24.10 10.22
CA VAL A 645 4.13 25.04 9.43
C VAL A 645 4.79 26.11 10.31
N ALA A 646 4.04 26.65 11.28
CA ALA A 646 4.56 27.58 12.29
C ALA A 646 5.69 26.93 13.12
N GLY A 647 5.55 25.66 13.49
CA GLY A 647 6.49 24.88 14.30
C GLY A 647 7.72 24.31 13.56
N ARG A 648 7.92 24.61 12.28
CA ARG A 648 9.17 24.24 11.56
C ARG A 648 10.35 25.11 12.03
N ARG A 649 11.59 24.72 11.67
CA ARG A 649 12.78 25.58 11.83
C ARG A 649 12.62 26.85 10.99
N GLN A 650 13.20 27.97 11.44
CA GLN A 650 13.15 29.25 10.73
C GLN A 650 13.67 29.20 9.28
N ASN A 651 14.62 28.32 8.97
CA ASN A 651 15.13 28.13 7.60
C ASN A 651 14.21 27.28 6.70
N VAL A 652 13.04 26.85 7.18
CA VAL A 652 12.09 26.00 6.47
C VAL A 652 10.77 26.76 6.28
N VAL A 653 10.46 27.07 5.03
CA VAL A 653 9.19 27.68 4.62
C VAL A 653 8.37 26.62 3.90
N VAL A 654 7.27 26.19 4.51
CA VAL A 654 6.25 25.39 3.80
C VAL A 654 5.38 26.39 3.05
N ALA A 655 5.86 26.81 1.88
CA ALA A 655 5.40 28.00 1.19
C ALA A 655 3.91 27.96 0.81
N ASP A 656 3.45 26.80 0.37
CA ASP A 656 2.17 26.57 -0.30
C ASP A 656 1.73 25.14 0.07
N THR A 657 0.51 24.96 0.59
CA THR A 657 -0.03 23.64 0.96
C THR A 657 -1.49 23.52 0.53
N LEU A 658 -1.79 22.64 -0.43
CA LEU A 658 -3.15 22.27 -0.82
C LEU A 658 -3.60 21.03 -0.04
N ILE A 659 -4.77 21.09 0.61
CA ILE A 659 -5.29 20.03 1.48
C ILE A 659 -6.73 19.69 1.07
N PHE A 660 -7.02 18.41 0.85
CA PHE A 660 -8.35 17.92 0.51
C PHE A 660 -8.81 16.83 1.49
N PRO A 661 -10.13 16.72 1.76
CA PRO A 661 -10.69 15.46 2.25
C PRO A 661 -10.59 14.39 1.14
N SER A 662 -10.47 13.12 1.53
CA SER A 662 -10.12 12.04 0.60
C SER A 662 -11.11 11.81 -0.57
N HIS A 663 -12.36 12.29 -0.45
CA HIS A 663 -13.37 12.24 -1.52
C HIS A 663 -13.30 13.41 -2.52
N GLN A 664 -12.41 14.39 -2.31
CA GLN A 664 -12.25 15.57 -3.16
C GLN A 664 -10.90 15.56 -3.90
N ALA A 665 -10.91 15.91 -5.18
CA ALA A 665 -9.71 16.00 -6.02
C ALA A 665 -9.58 17.34 -6.79
N GLY A 666 -10.51 18.27 -6.57
CA GLY A 666 -10.58 19.58 -7.21
C GLY A 666 -11.73 20.40 -6.63
N ALA A 667 -11.89 21.66 -7.03
CA ALA A 667 -12.96 22.54 -6.54
C ALA A 667 -14.37 21.97 -6.83
N GLY A 668 -14.57 21.43 -8.04
CA GLY A 668 -15.81 20.77 -8.45
C GLY A 668 -15.76 19.23 -8.43
N ILE A 669 -14.59 18.62 -8.23
CA ILE A 669 -14.39 17.17 -8.38
C ILE A 669 -14.55 16.50 -7.01
N LEU A 670 -15.76 15.98 -6.78
CA LEU A 670 -16.21 15.41 -5.51
C LEU A 670 -16.87 14.04 -5.74
N HIS A 671 -16.47 13.03 -4.97
CA HIS A 671 -17.22 11.79 -4.84
C HIS A 671 -18.19 11.90 -3.65
N ARG A 672 -19.48 11.60 -3.89
CA ARG A 672 -20.49 11.47 -2.84
C ARG A 672 -20.93 10.01 -2.76
N LYS A 673 -21.04 9.45 -1.56
CA LYS A 673 -21.69 8.16 -1.34
C LYS A 673 -23.16 8.30 -1.73
N GLN A 674 -23.69 7.33 -2.46
CA GLN A 674 -25.14 7.20 -2.61
C GLN A 674 -25.72 6.80 -1.24
N THR A 675 -26.67 7.59 -0.77
CA THR A 675 -27.47 7.36 0.45
C THR A 675 -28.67 6.48 0.15
#